data_AF-A0A059A4P7-F1
#
_entry.id   AF-A0A059A4P7-F1
#
_cell.length_a   1.000
_cell.length_b   1.000
_cell.length_c   1.000
_cell.angle_alpha   90.00
_cell.angle_beta   90.00
_cell.angle_gamma   90.00
#
_symmetry.space_group_name_H-M   'P 1'
#
loop_
_entity.id
_entity.type
_entity.pdbx_description
1 polymer ?
#
loop_
_entity_poly.entity_id
_entity_poly.type
_entity_poly.pdbx_seq_one_letter_code
_entity_poly.pdbx_strand_id
1 'polypeptide(L)'
;MRLLHGLSCGNEDIPKDVYLYPTTSHLEACQFVSNDHTAQLCLRVVQWLEGLASKALDLESKVRGSHVGTYLPSSGIWHHTQRFLRKGRSDTDTVRHLDFDAPTREHAHQLPDDKKQDNLLLEDVWTLLRAGRVDEACDICRSAGQPWRAATLRPFGGLDLFPSCEALVKNGKNQTLQAIELENGIGHQWRLWKWASHCASERIAEKDGCKFEAAVYAAQCSNLRCLLPICTDWESACWAMAKSWLDVLVDMELARLQPGGMTHSKSYGDEVDGSPEQTEGTSQSSSGPENWPLQVLNQQPRHLSALLQKLHSGDAVHEAVMRGCKEQQRQIEMKLMEGNIPQLLDLIWSWIAPSEDDQNIFRPHGDPQMIRFGAHLVLVLRYLLADEVKDAFKEKIMTVGDFILHMYAMFLFSKQHEELVGIYASQLAHHRCIDLFAHMMELRVNSSVHVKYKIFLSAIEYLPFSPSDDSKGSFEEIIERVLSSSRETKVRKYDNTLDVAEQHRLQSLQKAMVIQWLCFTPPSTITDVELVSVKLLLRALMHSNILFREFALISLWRVPAMPIGAHKLLSFLAEPLKQLSENLGALENYDISEDLSEFEDWSEYYSCDATYRKWLKIEQENAEVSAVELSQEEKERGSAAAREALQSARSLLLRKEHPWLPSREENVYEAVEPIFLELHASAMLCLPSGECMCPDATICATLMSALYSSVSEEVVLDRQLMVNVAISSKDKYCIEVVLRCLAIEGDGLGLHVLNDGGILASMVAAGFKGELARFQIGVTMEISRLDARYSNKGGSLEGPASYIVRGLCRRCCLPEVVLRCMQVLVSVVESGGPSESHDDLIELITSPETGLLHLFSQQQLQEFLFLEREYSICCMEQRQVDE
;
A
#
# COMPACT_ATOMS: atom_id res chain seq x y z
N MET A 1 8.82 23.03 1.99
CA MET A 1 8.28 23.49 3.30
C MET A 1 8.08 24.99 3.40
N ARG A 2 9.07 25.87 3.12
CA ARG A 2 8.87 27.34 3.18
C ARG A 2 7.83 27.91 2.21
N LEU A 3 7.56 27.23 1.08
CA LEU A 3 6.48 27.61 0.14
C LEU A 3 5.07 27.26 0.67
N LEU A 4 4.92 26.16 1.43
CA LEU A 4 3.63 25.72 1.98
C LEU A 4 3.26 26.42 3.30
N HIS A 5 4.25 26.95 4.02
CA HIS A 5 4.07 27.67 5.29
C HIS A 5 3.31 29.01 5.16
N GLY A 6 2.95 29.44 3.95
CA GLY A 6 2.21 30.68 3.69
C GLY A 6 0.76 30.70 4.16
N LEU A 7 0.24 29.60 4.73
CA LEU A 7 -1.15 29.51 5.20
C LEU A 7 -1.33 29.62 6.73
N SER A 8 -0.27 29.55 7.56
CA SER A 8 -0.46 29.34 9.02
C SER A 8 0.41 30.15 9.99
N CYS A 9 1.57 30.72 9.61
CA CYS A 9 2.31 31.51 10.61
C CYS A 9 3.25 32.59 10.05
N GLY A 10 3.06 33.80 10.58
CA GLY A 10 4.05 34.88 10.70
C GLY A 10 4.48 35.54 9.40
N ASN A 11 3.84 36.66 9.05
CA ASN A 11 4.61 37.72 8.40
C ASN A 11 5.87 37.95 9.25
N GLU A 12 7.05 37.97 8.64
CA GLU A 12 8.24 38.47 9.33
C GLU A 12 7.99 39.96 9.56
N ASP A 13 7.35 40.28 10.68
CA ASP A 13 6.99 41.65 11.01
C ASP A 13 8.27 42.47 11.06
N ILE A 14 8.30 43.52 10.23
CA ILE A 14 9.46 44.42 10.16
C ILE A 14 9.70 44.99 11.57
N PRO A 15 10.93 44.86 12.12
CA PRO A 15 11.22 45.36 13.45
C PRO A 15 10.90 46.85 13.59
N LYS A 16 10.12 47.22 14.62
CA LYS A 16 9.62 48.59 14.83
C LYS A 16 10.74 49.63 14.96
N ASP A 17 11.92 49.20 15.39
CA ASP A 17 13.13 49.98 15.59
C ASP A 17 13.78 50.44 14.28
N VAL A 18 13.48 49.79 13.15
CA VAL A 18 14.02 50.14 11.82
C VAL A 18 13.13 51.13 11.07
N TYR A 19 11.91 51.38 11.54
CA TYR A 19 11.01 52.38 10.94
C TYR A 19 11.63 53.79 11.00
N LEU A 20 11.59 54.45 9.85
CA LEU A 20 12.04 55.82 9.64
C LEU A 20 10.90 56.63 9.01
N TYR A 21 10.71 57.86 9.47
CA TYR A 21 9.75 58.81 8.91
C TYR A 21 10.48 60.12 8.57
N PRO A 22 10.37 60.66 7.34
CA PRO A 22 9.69 60.07 6.17
C PRO A 22 10.33 58.75 5.70
N THR A 23 9.53 57.87 5.10
CA THR A 23 9.94 56.52 4.70
C THR A 23 10.89 56.54 3.51
N THR A 24 11.71 55.50 3.38
CA THR A 24 12.64 55.34 2.25
C THR A 24 12.09 54.37 1.20
N SER A 25 12.55 54.42 -0.05
CA SER A 25 12.07 53.50 -1.08
C SER A 25 12.35 52.04 -0.73
N HIS A 26 13.47 51.76 -0.07
CA HIS A 26 13.82 50.42 0.38
C HIS A 26 12.90 49.93 1.52
N LEU A 27 12.55 50.81 2.48
CA LEU A 27 11.60 50.49 3.54
C LEU A 27 10.20 50.19 2.97
N GLU A 28 9.72 51.03 2.04
CA GLU A 28 8.43 50.82 1.36
C GLU A 28 8.42 49.53 0.53
N ALA A 29 9.51 49.24 -0.18
CA ALA A 29 9.65 47.97 -0.91
C ALA A 29 9.58 46.76 0.02
N CYS A 30 10.29 46.78 1.15
CA CYS A 30 10.25 45.69 2.13
C CYS A 30 8.85 45.55 2.77
N GLN A 31 8.16 46.66 3.06
CA GLN A 31 6.78 46.65 3.57
C GLN A 31 5.81 46.08 2.55
N PHE A 32 5.92 46.47 1.28
CA PHE A 32 5.10 45.93 0.20
C PHE A 32 5.31 44.42 0.05
N VAL A 33 6.57 43.97 -0.06
CA VAL A 33 6.87 42.54 -0.21
C VAL A 33 6.41 41.75 1.02
N SER A 34 6.47 42.33 2.22
CA SER A 34 5.97 41.67 3.45
C SER A 34 4.45 41.56 3.50
N ASN A 35 3.69 42.34 2.72
CA ASN A 35 2.23 42.36 2.77
C ASN A 35 1.56 41.74 1.52
N ASP A 36 2.22 41.77 0.36
CA ASP A 36 1.69 41.23 -0.89
C ASP A 36 2.06 39.76 -1.08
N HIS A 37 1.06 38.88 -1.21
CA HIS A 37 1.27 37.44 -1.35
C HIS A 37 2.05 37.05 -2.62
N THR A 38 1.88 37.78 -3.72
CA THR A 38 2.57 37.48 -4.98
C THR A 38 4.03 37.87 -4.90
N ALA A 39 4.32 39.03 -4.32
CA ALA A 39 5.66 39.51 -4.08
C ALA A 39 6.40 38.62 -3.07
N GLN A 40 5.74 38.20 -1.97
CA GLN A 40 6.29 37.21 -1.04
C GLN A 40 6.65 35.89 -1.73
N LEU A 41 5.77 35.40 -2.60
CA LEU A 41 6.04 34.16 -3.35
C LEU A 41 7.27 34.32 -4.24
N CYS A 42 7.36 35.41 -5.01
CA CYS A 42 8.50 35.68 -5.88
C CYS A 42 9.80 35.79 -5.06
N LEU A 43 9.77 36.51 -3.93
CA LEU A 43 10.90 36.61 -3.00
C LEU A 43 11.36 35.23 -2.54
N ARG A 44 10.44 34.38 -2.08
CA ARG A 44 10.77 33.02 -1.60
C ARG A 44 11.37 32.14 -2.69
N VAL A 45 10.86 32.25 -3.93
CA VAL A 45 11.40 31.52 -5.09
C VAL A 45 12.82 31.99 -5.39
N VAL A 46 13.06 33.30 -5.41
CA VAL A 46 14.39 33.87 -5.64
C VAL A 46 15.37 33.40 -4.56
N GLN A 47 15.03 33.56 -3.28
CA GLN A 47 15.88 33.13 -2.17
C GLN A 47 16.17 31.63 -2.19
N TRP A 48 15.19 30.81 -2.58
CA TRP A 48 15.38 29.37 -2.72
C TRP A 48 16.40 29.04 -3.81
N LEU A 49 16.25 29.63 -4.99
CA LEU A 49 17.12 29.37 -6.14
C LEU A 49 18.53 29.93 -5.92
N GLU A 50 18.66 31.14 -5.35
CA GLU A 50 19.94 31.71 -4.95
C GLU A 50 20.62 30.86 -3.88
N GLY A 51 19.87 30.36 -2.90
CA GLY A 51 20.38 29.46 -1.87
C GLY A 51 20.86 28.12 -2.43
N LEU A 52 20.21 27.58 -3.46
CA LEU A 52 20.69 26.38 -4.17
C LEU A 52 22.00 26.65 -4.92
N ALA A 53 22.04 27.73 -5.69
CA ALA A 53 23.23 28.13 -6.43
C ALA A 53 24.41 28.44 -5.50
N SER A 54 24.17 29.12 -4.38
CA SER A 54 25.20 29.41 -3.36
C SER A 54 25.78 28.14 -2.75
N LYS A 55 24.93 27.17 -2.38
CA LYS A 55 25.39 25.87 -1.87
C LYS A 55 26.20 25.08 -2.90
N ALA A 56 25.82 25.15 -4.18
CA ALA A 56 26.57 24.50 -5.25
C ALA A 56 27.99 25.07 -5.36
N LEU A 57 28.12 26.41 -5.25
CA LEU A 57 29.42 27.08 -5.20
C LEU A 57 30.25 26.69 -3.97
N ASP A 58 29.62 26.58 -2.80
CA ASP A 58 30.31 26.14 -1.58
C ASP A 58 30.85 24.71 -1.72
N LEU A 59 30.10 23.81 -2.35
CA LEU A 59 30.55 22.45 -2.65
C LEU A 59 31.70 22.45 -3.66
N GLU A 60 31.63 23.27 -4.71
CA GLU A 60 32.71 23.41 -5.69
C GLU A 60 33.98 23.97 -5.04
N SER A 61 33.84 24.95 -4.13
CA SER A 61 34.97 25.57 -3.45
C SER A 61 35.79 24.59 -2.61
N LYS A 62 35.15 23.55 -2.06
CA LYS A 62 35.83 22.46 -1.33
C LYS A 62 36.73 21.62 -2.23
N VAL A 63 36.46 21.58 -3.53
CA VAL A 63 37.19 20.78 -4.52
C VAL A 63 38.19 21.62 -5.30
N ARG A 64 37.80 22.83 -5.73
CA ARG A 64 38.58 23.72 -6.61
C ARG A 64 39.26 24.88 -5.88
N GLY A 65 39.03 25.05 -4.59
CA GLY A 65 39.54 26.17 -3.79
C GLY A 65 38.62 27.40 -3.82
N SER A 66 39.07 28.53 -3.28
CA SER A 66 38.26 29.74 -3.07
C SER A 66 37.90 30.53 -4.34
N HIS A 67 38.25 30.03 -5.53
CA HIS A 67 38.02 30.74 -6.78
C HIS A 67 36.71 30.25 -7.41
N VAL A 68 35.84 31.18 -7.78
CA VAL A 68 34.59 30.89 -8.51
C VAL A 68 34.88 30.89 -10.00
N GLY A 69 34.43 29.84 -10.69
CA GLY A 69 34.46 29.76 -12.13
C GLY A 69 35.85 29.66 -12.74
N THR A 70 36.08 30.36 -13.86
CA THR A 70 37.26 30.12 -14.73
C THR A 70 38.15 31.34 -14.95
N TYR A 71 37.76 32.51 -14.46
CA TYR A 71 38.59 33.70 -14.48
C TYR A 71 39.84 33.52 -13.62
N LEU A 72 40.98 33.88 -14.18
CA LEU A 72 42.26 33.94 -13.47
C LEU A 72 42.64 35.41 -13.27
N PRO A 73 42.99 35.83 -12.04
CA PRO A 73 43.39 37.21 -11.77
C PRO A 73 44.49 37.68 -12.71
N SER A 74 44.23 38.78 -13.44
CA SER A 74 45.18 39.38 -14.39
C SER A 74 45.88 40.61 -13.79
N SER A 75 47.05 40.97 -14.34
CA SER A 75 47.87 42.09 -13.86
C SER A 75 47.32 43.47 -14.28
N GLY A 76 46.05 43.75 -13.96
CA GLY A 76 45.36 45.02 -14.20
C GLY A 76 44.50 45.06 -15.47
N ILE A 77 43.80 46.18 -15.65
CA ILE A 77 42.81 46.42 -16.72
C ILE A 77 43.48 46.34 -18.10
N TRP A 78 42.90 45.52 -18.99
CA TRP A 78 43.29 45.36 -20.40
C TRP A 78 44.80 45.42 -20.63
N HIS A 79 45.54 44.63 -19.85
CA HIS A 79 46.99 44.71 -19.78
C HIS A 79 47.67 44.45 -21.15
N HIS A 80 47.08 43.60 -22.00
CA HIS A 80 47.62 43.35 -23.35
C HIS A 80 47.39 44.56 -24.25
N THR A 81 46.19 45.15 -24.22
CA THR A 81 45.80 46.34 -24.98
C THR A 81 46.63 47.54 -24.53
N GLN A 82 46.83 47.73 -23.22
CA GLN A 82 47.70 48.76 -22.67
C GLN A 82 49.14 48.60 -23.16
N ARG A 83 49.70 47.38 -23.15
CA ARG A 83 51.05 47.11 -23.67
C ARG A 83 51.14 47.34 -25.17
N PHE A 84 50.09 47.02 -25.93
CA PHE A 84 50.03 47.25 -27.36
C PHE A 84 50.06 48.74 -27.69
N LEU A 85 49.24 49.55 -27.00
CA LEU A 85 49.21 51.00 -27.13
C LEU A 85 50.55 51.65 -26.71
N ARG A 86 51.15 51.22 -25.60
CA ARG A 86 52.46 51.72 -25.14
C ARG A 86 53.60 51.47 -26.13
N LYS A 87 53.48 50.44 -26.98
CA LYS A 87 54.46 50.13 -28.04
C LYS A 87 54.28 50.99 -29.30
N GLY A 88 53.37 51.97 -29.28
CA GLY A 88 53.09 52.84 -30.43
C GLY A 88 52.45 52.13 -31.61
N ARG A 89 51.90 50.92 -31.40
CA ARG A 89 51.16 50.17 -32.41
C ARG A 89 49.70 50.62 -32.34
N SER A 90 49.15 51.07 -33.47
CA SER A 90 47.74 51.44 -33.60
C SER A 90 47.12 50.68 -34.76
N ASP A 91 46.10 49.89 -34.47
CA ASP A 91 45.17 49.40 -35.48
C ASP A 91 43.96 50.35 -35.51
N THR A 92 43.30 50.49 -36.65
CA THR A 92 42.08 51.31 -36.75
C THR A 92 40.92 50.73 -35.94
N ASP A 93 40.95 49.43 -35.68
CA ASP A 93 39.90 48.67 -34.97
C ASP A 93 40.20 48.47 -33.46
N THR A 94 41.34 48.95 -32.95
CA THR A 94 41.71 48.83 -31.52
C THR A 94 41.45 50.13 -30.76
N VAL A 95 40.88 50.02 -29.55
CA VAL A 95 40.63 51.17 -28.67
C VAL A 95 41.91 51.95 -28.36
N ARG A 96 41.81 53.29 -28.32
CA ARG A 96 42.91 54.23 -28.06
C ARG A 96 42.97 54.68 -26.61
N HIS A 97 41.85 54.62 -25.91
CA HIS A 97 41.75 54.94 -24.49
C HIS A 97 41.41 53.69 -23.67
N LEU A 98 41.78 53.70 -22.39
CA LEU A 98 41.62 52.58 -21.45
C LEU A 98 40.50 52.82 -20.42
N ASP A 99 39.63 53.80 -20.68
CA ASP A 99 38.39 53.99 -19.94
C ASP A 99 37.32 52.97 -20.36
N PHE A 100 36.43 52.64 -19.42
CA PHE A 100 35.47 51.53 -19.60
C PHE A 100 34.46 51.77 -20.72
N ASP A 101 34.21 53.02 -21.10
CA ASP A 101 33.33 53.41 -22.20
C ASP A 101 34.05 53.50 -23.55
N ALA A 102 35.38 53.39 -23.60
CA ALA A 102 36.16 53.47 -24.84
C ALA A 102 35.65 52.51 -25.95
N PRO A 103 35.32 51.23 -25.67
CA PRO A 103 34.81 50.32 -26.71
C PRO A 103 33.45 50.72 -27.28
N THR A 104 32.68 51.56 -26.56
CA THR A 104 31.36 52.03 -27.02
C THR A 104 31.47 53.43 -27.63
N ARG A 105 32.27 54.32 -27.05
CA ARG A 105 32.52 55.67 -27.55
C ARG A 105 33.29 55.67 -28.87
N GLU A 106 34.34 54.85 -28.96
CA GLU A 106 35.25 54.81 -30.11
C GLU A 106 34.81 53.84 -31.20
N HIS A 107 33.80 53.00 -30.93
CA HIS A 107 33.35 51.96 -31.85
C HIS A 107 34.51 51.02 -32.27
N ALA A 108 35.39 50.70 -31.32
CA ALA A 108 36.59 49.88 -31.49
C ALA A 108 36.65 48.80 -30.40
N HIS A 109 37.57 47.85 -30.54
CA HIS A 109 37.67 46.69 -29.64
C HIS A 109 38.97 46.67 -28.84
N GLN A 110 38.92 46.09 -27.64
CA GLN A 110 40.14 45.65 -26.94
C GLN A 110 40.74 44.42 -27.65
N LEU A 111 42.01 44.12 -27.36
CA LEU A 111 42.64 42.93 -27.93
C LEU A 111 41.89 41.65 -27.54
N PRO A 112 41.88 40.61 -28.40
CA PRO A 112 41.09 39.39 -28.17
C PRO A 112 41.33 38.72 -26.82
N ASP A 113 42.57 38.71 -26.32
CA ASP A 113 42.92 38.12 -25.02
C ASP A 113 42.26 38.86 -23.85
N ASP A 114 42.26 40.20 -23.90
CA ASP A 114 41.61 41.02 -22.87
C ASP A 114 40.08 40.93 -22.99
N LYS A 115 39.53 40.82 -24.21
CA LYS A 115 38.10 40.57 -24.43
C LYS A 115 37.66 39.22 -23.85
N LYS A 116 38.49 38.19 -24.05
CA LYS A 116 38.26 36.87 -23.47
C LYS A 116 38.30 36.91 -21.94
N GLN A 117 39.29 37.59 -21.35
CA GLN A 117 39.37 37.74 -19.89
C GLN A 117 38.15 38.46 -19.30
N ASP A 118 37.70 39.54 -19.94
CA ASP A 118 36.49 40.25 -19.51
C ASP A 118 35.24 39.37 -19.58
N ASN A 119 35.11 38.56 -20.62
CA ASN A 119 33.99 37.63 -20.76
C ASN A 119 33.99 36.57 -19.67
N LEU A 120 35.15 35.98 -19.33
CA LEU A 120 35.27 35.01 -18.24
C LEU A 120 34.96 35.65 -16.88
N LEU A 121 35.47 36.87 -16.63
CA LEU A 121 35.15 37.61 -15.42
C LEU A 121 33.63 37.84 -15.28
N LEU A 122 32.96 38.23 -16.37
CA LEU A 122 31.52 38.51 -16.36
C LEU A 122 30.67 37.25 -16.26
N GLU A 123 31.15 36.11 -16.78
CA GLU A 123 30.54 34.80 -16.57
C GLU A 123 30.58 34.41 -15.08
N ASP A 124 31.71 34.64 -14.41
CA ASP A 124 31.87 34.37 -12.98
C ASP A 124 31.04 35.35 -12.13
N VAL A 125 30.98 36.63 -12.52
CA VAL A 125 30.08 37.63 -11.91
C VAL A 125 28.62 37.22 -12.07
N TRP A 126 28.20 36.79 -13.27
CA TRP A 126 26.85 36.29 -13.52
C TRP A 126 26.52 35.10 -12.61
N THR A 127 27.46 34.17 -12.43
CA THR A 127 27.31 33.02 -11.55
C THR A 127 27.14 33.44 -10.08
N LEU A 128 27.94 34.41 -9.61
CA LEU A 128 27.83 34.96 -8.25
C LEU A 128 26.51 35.70 -8.03
N LEU A 129 26.02 36.45 -9.03
CA LEU A 129 24.73 37.15 -8.94
C LEU A 129 23.56 36.18 -8.82
N ARG A 130 23.54 35.08 -9.61
CA ARG A 130 22.53 34.02 -9.48
C ARG A 130 22.58 33.29 -8.15
N ALA A 131 23.68 33.38 -7.41
CA ALA A 131 23.84 32.81 -6.08
C ALA A 131 23.55 33.81 -4.95
N GLY A 132 23.11 35.03 -5.26
CA GLY A 132 22.91 36.10 -4.27
C GLY A 132 24.21 36.63 -3.65
N ARG A 133 25.38 36.20 -4.13
CA ARG A 133 26.72 36.54 -3.58
C ARG A 133 27.25 37.83 -4.19
N VAL A 134 26.46 38.90 -4.12
CA VAL A 134 26.78 40.20 -4.73
C VAL A 134 28.06 40.82 -4.16
N ASP A 135 28.33 40.61 -2.87
CA ASP A 135 29.59 41.05 -2.22
C ASP A 135 30.82 40.47 -2.93
N GLU A 136 30.82 39.17 -3.17
CA GLU A 136 31.92 38.49 -3.87
C GLU A 136 32.00 38.86 -5.34
N ALA A 137 30.86 39.12 -5.99
CA ALA A 137 30.83 39.64 -7.35
C ALA A 137 31.49 41.04 -7.43
N CYS A 138 31.29 41.88 -6.42
CA CYS A 138 32.01 43.15 -6.31
C CYS A 138 33.51 42.94 -6.06
N ASP A 139 33.88 42.01 -5.18
CA ASP A 139 35.28 41.75 -4.84
C ASP A 139 36.08 41.17 -6.00
N ILE A 140 35.50 40.25 -6.79
CA ILE A 140 36.15 39.75 -7.99
C ILE A 140 36.35 40.87 -9.02
N CYS A 141 35.38 41.77 -9.20
CA CYS A 141 35.52 42.94 -10.08
C CYS A 141 36.64 43.89 -9.59
N ARG A 142 36.73 44.15 -8.28
CA ARG A 142 37.80 44.99 -7.70
C ARG A 142 39.17 44.34 -7.87
N SER A 143 39.27 43.04 -7.62
CA SER A 143 40.51 42.27 -7.75
C SER A 143 41.01 42.21 -9.21
N ALA A 144 40.09 42.20 -10.17
CA ALA A 144 40.38 42.31 -11.61
C ALA A 144 40.81 43.73 -12.04
N GLY A 145 40.84 44.69 -11.12
CA GLY A 145 41.13 46.09 -11.42
C GLY A 145 39.96 46.85 -12.04
N GLN A 146 38.72 46.32 -11.98
CA GLN A 146 37.53 46.89 -12.59
C GLN A 146 36.51 47.40 -11.54
N PRO A 147 36.88 48.35 -10.67
CA PRO A 147 36.02 48.81 -9.57
C PRO A 147 34.74 49.51 -10.05
N TRP A 148 34.69 50.01 -11.29
CA TRP A 148 33.47 50.58 -11.86
C TRP A 148 32.37 49.53 -11.99
N ARG A 149 32.71 48.27 -12.36
CA ARG A 149 31.73 47.17 -12.39
C ARG A 149 31.22 46.84 -10.99
N ALA A 150 32.10 46.86 -9.98
CA ALA A 150 31.66 46.70 -8.59
C ALA A 150 30.69 47.82 -8.16
N ALA A 151 30.94 49.07 -8.59
CA ALA A 151 30.07 50.21 -8.33
C ALA A 151 28.73 50.12 -9.07
N THR A 152 28.69 49.49 -10.25
CA THR A 152 27.42 49.23 -10.95
C THR A 152 26.64 48.09 -10.33
N LEU A 153 27.26 47.08 -9.73
CA LEU A 153 26.54 46.00 -9.03
C LEU A 153 25.91 46.45 -7.70
N ARG A 154 26.48 47.47 -7.07
CA ARG A 154 25.96 48.05 -5.81
C ARG A 154 25.81 49.57 -5.90
N PRO A 155 24.71 50.05 -6.48
CA PRO A 155 24.42 51.48 -6.51
C PRO A 155 24.19 52.04 -5.09
N PHE A 156 24.25 53.37 -4.98
CA PHE A 156 23.95 54.13 -3.75
C PHE A 156 24.78 53.75 -2.50
N GLY A 157 26.08 53.54 -2.69
CA GLY A 157 27.02 53.45 -1.57
C GLY A 157 27.12 52.07 -0.91
N GLY A 158 26.79 50.99 -1.64
CA GLY A 158 27.02 49.63 -1.16
C GLY A 158 25.86 49.01 -0.38
N LEU A 159 24.70 49.69 -0.33
CA LEU A 159 23.51 49.21 0.37
C LEU A 159 22.93 47.96 -0.28
N ASP A 160 22.40 47.08 0.57
CA ASP A 160 21.70 45.89 0.13
C ASP A 160 20.25 46.24 -0.19
N LEU A 161 19.94 46.54 -1.44
CA LEU A 161 18.60 47.00 -1.82
C LEU A 161 17.60 45.86 -2.09
N PHE A 162 17.98 44.61 -1.84
CA PHE A 162 17.09 43.47 -2.01
C PHE A 162 15.89 43.59 -1.05
N PRO A 163 14.63 43.51 -1.51
CA PRO A 163 13.45 43.86 -0.71
C PRO A 163 13.11 42.74 0.30
N SER A 164 13.90 42.64 1.37
CA SER A 164 13.81 41.63 2.42
C SER A 164 14.06 42.22 3.81
N CYS A 165 13.50 41.60 4.84
CA CYS A 165 13.71 42.02 6.24
C CYS A 165 15.19 41.97 6.64
N GLU A 166 15.95 40.97 6.18
CA GLU A 166 17.38 40.84 6.46
C GLU A 166 18.19 42.02 5.89
N ALA A 167 17.95 42.39 4.63
CA ALA A 167 18.61 43.52 4.00
C ALA A 167 18.30 44.84 4.70
N LEU A 168 17.04 45.03 5.12
CA LEU A 168 16.60 46.20 5.85
C LEU A 168 17.30 46.33 7.22
N VAL A 169 17.42 45.22 7.95
CA VAL A 169 18.16 45.17 9.23
C VAL A 169 19.66 45.42 9.03
N LYS A 170 20.26 44.82 7.99
CA LYS A 170 21.68 44.98 7.65
C LYS A 170 22.03 46.43 7.28
N ASN A 171 21.16 47.11 6.54
CA ASN A 171 21.35 48.49 6.13
C ASN A 171 21.16 49.50 7.28
N GLY A 172 20.35 49.16 8.28
CA GLY A 172 20.03 50.04 9.40
C GLY A 172 19.41 51.37 8.96
N LYS A 173 19.54 52.41 9.80
CA LYS A 173 18.97 53.74 9.53
C LYS A 173 19.86 54.57 8.59
N ASN A 174 19.67 54.42 7.28
CA ASN A 174 20.43 55.19 6.32
C ASN A 174 19.87 56.61 6.09
N GLN A 175 20.42 57.58 6.82
CA GLN A 175 20.06 59.00 6.71
C GLN A 175 20.43 59.62 5.35
N THR A 176 21.44 59.07 4.65
CA THR A 176 21.88 59.59 3.34
C THR A 176 20.87 59.27 2.25
N LEU A 177 20.39 58.01 2.22
CA LEU A 177 19.34 57.59 1.29
C LEU A 177 18.03 58.36 1.56
N GLN A 178 17.68 58.51 2.84
CA GLN A 178 16.51 59.28 3.26
C GLN A 178 16.57 60.75 2.79
N ALA A 179 17.74 61.40 2.89
CA ALA A 179 17.91 62.77 2.41
C ALA A 179 17.76 62.88 0.88
N ILE A 180 18.36 61.96 0.12
CA ILE A 180 18.27 61.92 -1.34
C ILE A 180 16.82 61.75 -1.82
N GLU A 181 16.05 60.91 -1.14
CA GLU A 181 14.65 60.64 -1.49
C GLU A 181 13.70 61.76 -1.03
N LEU A 182 14.05 62.49 0.03
CA LEU A 182 13.33 63.69 0.43
C LEU A 182 13.47 64.80 -0.63
N GLU A 183 14.64 64.92 -1.24
CA GLU A 183 14.93 65.92 -2.28
C GLU A 183 14.32 65.55 -3.64
N ASN A 184 14.41 64.28 -4.04
CA ASN A 184 14.08 63.83 -5.41
C ASN A 184 12.80 63.00 -5.53
N GLY A 185 12.17 62.65 -4.40
CA GLY A 185 11.02 61.75 -4.32
C GLY A 185 11.40 60.28 -4.20
N ILE A 186 10.49 59.51 -3.59
CA ILE A 186 10.64 58.06 -3.36
C ILE A 186 10.85 57.33 -4.70
N GLY A 187 11.89 56.49 -4.76
CA GLY A 187 12.17 55.60 -5.89
C GLY A 187 12.71 56.28 -7.16
N HIS A 188 12.86 57.62 -7.18
CA HIS A 188 13.28 58.35 -8.37
C HIS A 188 14.70 57.95 -8.83
N GLN A 189 15.67 57.99 -7.93
CA GLN A 189 17.07 57.65 -8.24
C GLN A 189 17.22 56.18 -8.66
N TRP A 190 16.50 55.27 -8.00
CA TRP A 190 16.48 53.86 -8.38
C TRP A 190 15.95 53.64 -9.79
N ARG A 191 14.88 54.35 -10.17
CA ARG A 191 14.34 54.29 -11.54
C ARG A 191 15.35 54.78 -12.58
N LEU A 192 16.06 55.88 -12.30
CA LEU A 192 17.13 56.38 -13.17
C LEU A 192 18.26 55.35 -13.33
N TRP A 193 18.67 54.71 -12.23
CA TRP A 193 19.68 53.66 -12.24
C TRP A 193 19.28 52.48 -13.11
N LYS A 194 18.06 51.96 -12.92
CA LYS A 194 17.56 50.84 -13.71
C LYS A 194 17.37 51.23 -15.19
N TRP A 195 16.98 52.48 -15.49
CA TRP A 195 16.91 52.99 -16.87
C TRP A 195 18.28 53.00 -17.56
N ALA A 196 19.31 53.52 -16.88
CA ALA A 196 20.67 53.50 -17.38
C ALA A 196 21.17 52.07 -17.64
N SER A 197 20.85 51.16 -16.72
CA SER A 197 21.17 49.73 -16.85
C SER A 197 20.44 49.07 -18.03
N HIS A 198 19.17 49.42 -18.27
CA HIS A 198 18.42 48.97 -19.45
C HIS A 198 19.08 49.43 -20.75
N CYS A 199 19.38 50.72 -20.88
CA CYS A 199 20.08 51.26 -22.06
C CYS A 199 21.44 50.57 -22.28
N ALA A 200 22.20 50.32 -21.21
CA ALA A 200 23.45 49.58 -21.28
C ALA A 200 23.23 48.14 -21.78
N SER A 201 22.26 47.41 -21.22
CA SER A 201 21.98 46.02 -21.59
C SER A 201 21.65 45.85 -23.08
N GLU A 202 20.80 46.73 -23.64
CA GLU A 202 20.41 46.65 -25.07
C GLU A 202 21.59 46.98 -25.98
N ARG A 203 22.34 48.04 -25.68
CA ARG A 203 23.51 48.45 -26.47
C ARG A 203 24.64 47.41 -26.46
N ILE A 204 24.81 46.71 -25.35
CA ILE A 204 25.84 45.67 -25.20
C ILE A 204 25.37 44.37 -25.89
N ALA A 205 24.08 44.06 -25.84
CA ALA A 205 23.51 42.88 -26.50
C ALA A 205 23.67 42.90 -28.04
N GLU A 206 23.78 44.09 -28.65
CA GLU A 206 24.08 44.25 -30.09
C GLU A 206 25.49 43.76 -30.47
N LYS A 207 26.44 43.68 -29.51
CA LYS A 207 27.84 43.30 -29.77
C LYS A 207 28.04 41.79 -29.60
N ASP A 208 28.63 41.16 -30.62
CA ASP A 208 28.91 39.72 -30.56
C ASP A 208 29.97 39.37 -29.49
N GLY A 209 29.68 38.33 -28.73
CA GLY A 209 30.51 37.83 -27.64
C GLY A 209 30.37 38.54 -26.28
N CYS A 210 29.46 39.51 -26.10
CA CYS A 210 29.27 40.25 -24.83
C CYS A 210 28.01 39.83 -24.03
N LYS A 211 27.57 38.57 -24.17
CA LYS A 211 26.28 38.09 -23.65
C LYS A 211 26.15 38.17 -22.12
N PHE A 212 27.21 37.81 -21.38
CA PHE A 212 27.21 37.88 -19.92
C PHE A 212 27.21 39.33 -19.41
N GLU A 213 27.90 40.24 -20.09
CA GLU A 213 27.87 41.66 -19.74
C GLU A 213 26.45 42.23 -19.89
N ALA A 214 25.81 41.97 -21.03
CA ALA A 214 24.43 42.37 -21.27
C ALA A 214 23.50 41.82 -20.19
N ALA A 215 23.68 40.55 -19.80
CA ALA A 215 22.87 39.90 -18.78
C ALA A 215 23.09 40.47 -17.37
N VAL A 216 24.32 40.80 -16.99
CA VAL A 216 24.62 41.42 -15.69
C VAL A 216 23.88 42.75 -15.52
N TYR A 217 23.84 43.58 -16.57
CA TYR A 217 23.06 44.82 -16.54
C TYR A 217 21.55 44.57 -16.66
N ALA A 218 21.14 43.61 -17.48
CA ALA A 218 19.74 43.23 -17.65
C ALA A 218 19.12 42.72 -16.33
N ALA A 219 19.91 42.05 -15.48
CA ALA A 219 19.49 41.54 -14.18
C ALA A 219 19.14 42.66 -13.18
N GLN A 220 19.69 43.86 -13.39
CA GLN A 220 19.42 45.03 -12.54
C GLN A 220 18.17 45.81 -12.97
N CYS A 221 17.76 45.67 -14.23
CA CYS A 221 16.64 46.41 -14.81
C CYS A 221 15.49 45.51 -15.29
N SER A 222 15.49 44.23 -14.90
CA SER A 222 14.44 43.26 -15.23
C SER A 222 14.23 43.02 -16.74
N ASN A 223 15.28 43.21 -17.56
CA ASN A 223 15.21 43.01 -19.01
C ASN A 223 15.35 41.51 -19.38
N LEU A 224 14.24 40.78 -19.32
CA LEU A 224 14.16 39.35 -19.60
C LEU A 224 14.63 38.97 -21.01
N ARG A 225 14.46 39.87 -22.00
CA ARG A 225 14.92 39.63 -23.38
C ARG A 225 16.42 39.36 -23.45
N CYS A 226 17.22 40.07 -22.64
CA CYS A 226 18.67 39.89 -22.58
C CYS A 226 19.08 38.79 -21.58
N LEU A 227 18.25 38.49 -20.57
CA LEU A 227 18.56 37.48 -19.53
C LEU A 227 18.27 36.04 -19.97
N LEU A 228 17.07 35.78 -20.51
CA LEU A 228 16.62 34.42 -20.80
C LEU A 228 17.51 33.64 -21.77
N PRO A 229 18.11 34.26 -22.83
CA PRO A 229 18.97 33.52 -23.76
C PRO A 229 20.23 32.92 -23.14
N ILE A 230 20.70 33.41 -22.00
CA ILE A 230 21.87 32.87 -21.30
C ILE A 230 21.51 31.88 -20.18
N CYS A 231 20.22 31.75 -19.86
CA CYS A 231 19.73 30.81 -18.85
C CYS A 231 19.62 29.41 -19.48
N THR A 232 20.64 28.58 -19.27
CA THR A 232 20.74 27.25 -19.91
C THR A 232 20.14 26.11 -19.08
N ASP A 233 19.69 26.40 -17.87
CA ASP A 233 19.06 25.47 -16.94
C ASP A 233 17.78 26.08 -16.34
N TRP A 234 16.92 25.22 -15.79
CA TRP A 234 15.61 25.61 -15.30
C TRP A 234 15.70 26.60 -14.13
N GLU A 235 16.64 26.39 -13.20
CA GLU A 235 16.85 27.25 -12.04
C GLU A 235 17.20 28.66 -12.46
N SER A 236 18.12 28.83 -13.41
CA SER A 236 18.51 30.13 -13.96
C SER A 236 17.34 30.87 -14.60
N ALA A 237 16.55 30.18 -15.42
CA ALA A 237 15.42 30.81 -16.12
C ALA A 237 14.28 31.17 -15.15
N CYS A 238 13.98 30.27 -14.21
CA CYS A 238 12.97 30.51 -13.17
C CYS A 238 13.39 31.67 -12.26
N TRP A 239 14.66 31.71 -11.83
CA TRP A 239 15.22 32.80 -11.05
C TRP A 239 15.12 34.12 -11.80
N ALA A 240 15.53 34.17 -13.08
CA ALA A 240 15.48 35.39 -13.87
C ALA A 240 14.06 35.94 -13.98
N MET A 241 13.06 35.07 -14.24
CA MET A 241 11.66 35.48 -14.33
C MET A 241 11.08 35.91 -12.98
N ALA A 242 11.30 35.14 -11.91
CA ALA A 242 10.79 35.45 -10.58
C ALA A 242 11.41 36.73 -10.01
N LYS A 243 12.73 36.91 -10.17
CA LYS A 243 13.45 38.11 -9.76
C LYS A 243 12.98 39.33 -10.55
N SER A 244 12.92 39.22 -11.88
CA SER A 244 12.47 40.34 -12.74
C SER A 244 11.04 40.76 -12.41
N TRP A 245 10.16 39.79 -12.14
CA TRP A 245 8.78 40.05 -11.78
C TRP A 245 8.67 40.72 -10.41
N LEU A 246 9.38 40.23 -9.39
CA LEU A 246 9.48 40.87 -8.07
C LEU A 246 9.94 42.33 -8.18
N ASP A 247 11.04 42.55 -8.92
CA ASP A 247 11.62 43.86 -9.11
C ASP A 247 10.63 44.85 -9.76
N VAL A 248 9.81 44.38 -10.72
CA VAL A 248 8.80 45.19 -11.39
C VAL A 248 7.58 45.44 -10.50
N LEU A 249 7.15 44.47 -9.69
CA LEU A 249 6.07 44.67 -8.71
C LEU A 249 6.44 45.76 -7.70
N VAL A 250 7.68 45.72 -7.20
CA VAL A 250 8.22 46.76 -6.32
C VAL A 250 8.26 48.12 -7.03
N ASP A 251 8.75 48.17 -8.28
CA ASP A 251 8.81 49.43 -9.02
C ASP A 251 7.42 50.06 -9.24
N MET A 252 6.39 49.24 -9.48
CA MET A 252 5.01 49.69 -9.62
C MET A 252 4.48 50.28 -8.31
N GLU A 253 4.74 49.63 -7.18
CA GLU A 253 4.29 50.15 -5.87
C GLU A 253 5.02 51.45 -5.51
N LEU A 254 6.33 51.52 -5.72
CA LEU A 254 7.09 52.76 -5.51
C LEU A 254 6.63 53.89 -6.43
N ALA A 255 6.20 53.59 -7.66
CA ALA A 255 5.62 54.59 -8.56
C ALA A 255 4.29 55.15 -8.05
N ARG A 256 3.46 54.31 -7.39
CA ARG A 256 2.18 54.71 -6.80
C ARG A 256 2.33 55.75 -5.70
N LEU A 257 3.45 55.71 -4.97
CA LEU A 257 3.75 56.60 -3.84
C LEU A 257 4.24 57.99 -4.28
N GLN A 258 4.48 58.23 -5.58
CA GLN A 258 4.94 59.54 -6.08
C GLN A 258 3.78 60.57 -6.20
N PRO A 259 4.00 61.87 -5.89
CA PRO A 259 2.98 62.90 -6.03
C PRO A 259 2.53 63.06 -7.49
N GLY A 260 1.25 62.78 -7.78
CA GLY A 260 0.67 62.83 -9.13
C GLY A 260 0.31 61.48 -9.76
N GLY A 261 0.65 60.35 -9.12
CA GLY A 261 0.42 58.99 -9.68
C GLY A 261 -1.05 58.53 -9.82
N MET A 262 -2.01 59.25 -9.24
CA MET A 262 -3.43 58.84 -9.22
C MET A 262 -4.11 58.93 -10.60
N THR A 263 -3.56 59.68 -11.57
CA THR A 263 -4.20 59.92 -12.88
C THR A 263 -3.83 58.90 -13.97
N HIS A 264 -2.77 58.10 -13.80
CA HIS A 264 -2.32 57.14 -14.82
C HIS A 264 -2.65 55.67 -14.53
N SER A 265 -3.06 55.34 -13.29
CA SER A 265 -3.31 53.93 -12.89
C SER A 265 -4.67 53.37 -13.31
N LYS A 266 -5.60 54.18 -13.83
CA LYS A 266 -6.98 53.73 -14.17
C LYS A 266 -7.18 53.22 -15.60
N SER A 267 -6.19 53.28 -16.48
CA SER A 267 -6.35 52.90 -17.90
C SER A 267 -6.00 51.45 -18.24
N TYR A 268 -5.43 50.67 -17.31
CA TYR A 268 -4.90 49.32 -17.64
C TYR A 268 -5.82 48.17 -17.24
N GLY A 269 -6.98 48.45 -16.63
CA GLY A 269 -7.90 47.44 -16.09
C GLY A 269 -9.11 47.08 -16.95
N ASP A 270 -9.59 47.97 -17.83
CA ASP A 270 -10.83 47.76 -18.60
C ASP A 270 -10.76 48.56 -19.91
N GLU A 271 -10.51 47.88 -21.03
CA GLU A 271 -10.99 48.18 -22.41
C GLU A 271 -10.33 47.16 -23.38
N VAL A 272 -11.02 46.03 -23.68
CA VAL A 272 -11.83 45.76 -24.90
C VAL A 272 -10.94 45.33 -26.08
N ASP A 273 -10.78 44.02 -26.35
CA ASP A 273 -11.66 43.21 -27.23
C ASP A 273 -11.99 43.89 -28.57
N GLY A 274 -11.12 43.71 -29.57
CA GLY A 274 -11.31 44.24 -30.92
C GLY A 274 -10.15 43.87 -31.84
N SER A 275 -10.49 43.23 -32.96
CA SER A 275 -9.60 42.71 -34.02
C SER A 275 -8.58 43.72 -34.58
N PRO A 276 -7.47 43.27 -35.19
CA PRO A 276 -6.45 44.16 -35.74
C PRO A 276 -6.82 44.58 -37.17
N GLU A 277 -7.36 45.79 -37.34
CA GLU A 277 -7.33 46.47 -38.65
C GLU A 277 -6.64 47.83 -38.55
N GLN A 278 -5.55 47.94 -39.32
CA GLN A 278 -4.89 49.11 -39.88
C GLN A 278 -5.36 50.48 -39.38
N THR A 279 -4.49 51.16 -38.62
CA THR A 279 -4.35 52.61 -38.72
C THR A 279 -2.89 52.99 -38.42
N GLU A 280 -2.17 53.37 -39.48
CA GLU A 280 -0.93 54.14 -39.36
C GLU A 280 -1.26 55.48 -38.68
N GLY A 281 -0.76 55.67 -37.47
CA GLY A 281 -0.98 56.88 -36.67
C GLY A 281 0.15 57.03 -35.66
N THR A 282 1.20 57.72 -36.07
CA THR A 282 2.37 58.09 -35.28
C THR A 282 1.96 58.86 -34.02
N SER A 283 1.80 58.16 -32.89
CA SER A 283 1.80 58.75 -31.56
C SER A 283 3.06 58.30 -30.84
N GLN A 284 4.10 59.12 -30.94
CA GLN A 284 5.31 58.97 -30.13
C GLN A 284 4.90 59.15 -28.67
N SER A 285 4.74 58.04 -27.94
CA SER A 285 4.72 58.08 -26.49
C SER A 285 6.10 58.53 -26.02
N SER A 286 6.14 59.53 -25.15
CA SER A 286 7.36 60.19 -24.69
C SER A 286 8.34 59.20 -24.06
N SER A 287 9.43 58.90 -24.75
CA SER A 287 10.58 58.11 -24.27
C SER A 287 11.44 58.88 -23.26
N GLY A 288 10.82 59.39 -22.20
CA GLY A 288 11.49 60.05 -21.08
C GLY A 288 11.68 59.09 -19.89
N PRO A 289 12.62 59.37 -18.97
CA PRO A 289 12.85 58.58 -17.75
C PRO A 289 11.66 58.57 -16.77
N GLU A 290 10.62 59.38 -17.03
CA GLU A 290 9.43 59.50 -16.19
C GLU A 290 8.51 58.27 -16.27
N ASN A 291 8.49 57.56 -17.41
CA ASN A 291 7.75 56.31 -17.60
C ASN A 291 8.71 55.11 -17.70
N TRP A 292 8.53 54.09 -16.84
CA TRP A 292 9.29 52.84 -16.93
C TRP A 292 9.11 52.20 -18.32
N PRO A 293 10.15 51.63 -18.97
CA PRO A 293 10.03 51.17 -20.35
C PRO A 293 8.87 50.16 -20.51
N LEU A 294 7.88 50.52 -21.33
CA LEU A 294 6.74 49.62 -21.64
C LEU A 294 7.22 48.26 -22.14
N GLN A 295 8.36 48.22 -22.84
CA GLN A 295 9.00 46.99 -23.29
C GLN A 295 9.42 46.07 -22.14
N VAL A 296 9.96 46.61 -21.03
CA VAL A 296 10.34 45.82 -19.84
C VAL A 296 9.10 45.33 -19.10
N LEU A 297 8.06 46.16 -19.00
CA LEU A 297 6.78 45.77 -18.40
C LEU A 297 6.10 44.63 -19.18
N ASN A 298 6.06 44.74 -20.51
CA ASN A 298 5.44 43.74 -21.39
C ASN A 298 6.15 42.38 -21.35
N GLN A 299 7.43 42.35 -20.96
CA GLN A 299 8.19 41.11 -20.81
C GLN A 299 7.81 40.32 -19.55
N GLN A 300 7.25 40.96 -18.52
CA GLN A 300 6.99 40.30 -17.23
C GLN A 300 5.81 39.32 -17.30
N PRO A 301 5.79 38.27 -16.46
CA PRO A 301 4.59 37.47 -16.25
C PRO A 301 3.53 38.29 -15.50
N ARG A 302 2.24 38.04 -15.79
CA ARG A 302 1.12 38.72 -15.11
C ARG A 302 0.71 38.02 -13.81
N HIS A 303 0.92 36.71 -13.77
CA HIS A 303 0.58 35.84 -12.66
C HIS A 303 1.46 34.58 -12.77
N LEU A 304 1.47 33.75 -11.73
CA LEU A 304 2.38 32.61 -11.64
C LEU A 304 2.20 31.60 -12.80
N SER A 305 0.97 31.24 -13.18
CA SER A 305 0.78 30.32 -14.31
C SER A 305 1.32 30.87 -15.64
N ALA A 306 1.31 32.19 -15.86
CA ALA A 306 1.95 32.80 -17.03
C ALA A 306 3.48 32.72 -16.96
N LEU A 307 4.09 32.79 -15.76
CA LEU A 307 5.51 32.53 -15.56
C LEU A 307 5.85 31.08 -15.93
N LEU A 308 5.08 30.13 -15.41
CA LEU A 308 5.28 28.70 -15.68
C LEU A 308 5.05 28.36 -17.16
N GLN A 309 4.05 28.96 -17.79
CA GLN A 309 3.83 28.83 -19.24
C GLN A 309 4.99 29.39 -20.05
N LYS A 310 5.55 30.55 -19.67
CA LYS A 310 6.74 31.11 -20.30
C LYS A 310 7.96 30.20 -20.16
N LEU A 311 8.14 29.51 -19.03
CA LEU A 311 9.20 28.50 -18.88
C LEU A 311 9.00 27.30 -19.81
N HIS A 312 7.76 26.86 -19.99
CA HIS A 312 7.42 25.71 -20.83
C HIS A 312 7.53 25.96 -22.33
N SER A 313 7.16 27.15 -22.81
CA SER A 313 6.97 27.42 -24.24
C SER A 313 7.35 28.83 -24.68
N GLY A 314 8.20 29.54 -23.94
CA GLY A 314 8.64 30.88 -24.32
C GLY A 314 9.70 30.87 -25.42
N ASP A 315 9.52 31.66 -26.48
CA ASP A 315 10.45 31.73 -27.62
C ASP A 315 11.88 32.13 -27.24
N ALA A 316 12.03 32.95 -26.19
CA ALA A 316 13.33 33.42 -25.69
C ALA A 316 14.01 32.44 -24.71
N VAL A 317 13.35 31.33 -24.36
CA VAL A 317 13.83 30.36 -23.38
C VAL A 317 14.65 29.27 -24.06
N HIS A 318 15.78 28.91 -23.46
CA HIS A 318 16.67 27.89 -23.99
C HIS A 318 15.99 26.49 -24.01
N GLU A 319 16.25 25.68 -25.04
CA GLU A 319 15.60 24.36 -25.21
C GLU A 319 15.80 23.43 -24.01
N ALA A 320 16.98 23.49 -23.38
CA ALA A 320 17.26 22.70 -22.17
C ALA A 320 16.31 23.02 -21.01
N VAL A 321 15.85 24.26 -20.88
CA VAL A 321 14.86 24.66 -19.86
C VAL A 321 13.50 24.04 -20.16
N MET A 322 13.06 24.05 -21.42
CA MET A 322 11.80 23.42 -21.83
C MET A 322 11.81 21.92 -21.58
N ARG A 323 12.95 21.26 -21.78
CA ARG A 323 13.14 19.85 -21.40
C ARG A 323 13.12 19.66 -19.88
N GLY A 324 13.81 20.53 -19.13
CA GLY A 324 13.81 20.51 -17.67
C GLY A 324 12.41 20.65 -17.07
N CYS A 325 11.54 21.46 -17.66
CA CYS A 325 10.14 21.59 -17.23
C CYS A 325 9.34 20.27 -17.33
N LYS A 326 9.78 19.30 -18.15
CA LYS A 326 9.15 17.98 -18.27
C LYS A 326 9.68 16.96 -17.26
N GLU A 327 10.77 17.26 -16.55
CA GLU A 327 11.30 16.38 -15.51
C GLU A 327 10.33 16.31 -14.32
N GLN A 328 10.14 15.11 -13.77
CA GLN A 328 9.17 14.88 -12.68
C GLN A 328 9.42 15.78 -11.46
N GLN A 329 10.69 15.97 -11.10
CA GLN A 329 11.11 16.82 -9.99
C GLN A 329 10.67 18.28 -10.20
N ARG A 330 10.86 18.83 -11.41
CA ARG A 330 10.44 20.20 -11.73
C ARG A 330 8.94 20.35 -11.79
N GLN A 331 8.22 19.36 -12.30
CA GLN A 331 6.76 19.39 -12.27
C GLN A 331 6.23 19.45 -10.83
N ILE A 332 6.84 18.72 -9.89
CA ILE A 332 6.52 18.80 -8.46
C ILE A 332 6.80 20.21 -7.93
N GLU A 333 7.99 20.75 -8.16
CA GLU A 333 8.38 22.08 -7.68
C GLU A 333 7.45 23.18 -8.21
N MET A 334 7.12 23.16 -9.50
CA MET A 334 6.18 24.10 -10.11
C MET A 334 4.77 23.98 -9.50
N LYS A 335 4.28 22.77 -9.23
CA LYS A 335 2.99 22.56 -8.55
C LYS A 335 3.00 23.01 -7.10
N LEU A 336 4.14 22.87 -6.41
CA LEU A 336 4.32 23.42 -5.07
C LEU A 336 4.35 24.95 -5.07
N MET A 337 4.93 25.58 -6.11
CA MET A 337 4.88 27.04 -6.30
C MET A 337 3.45 27.52 -6.52
N GLU A 338 2.62 26.78 -7.27
CA GLU A 338 1.19 27.08 -7.46
C GLU A 338 0.34 26.90 -6.19
N GLY A 339 0.87 26.20 -5.18
CA GLY A 339 0.10 25.81 -3.99
C GLY A 339 -1.04 24.82 -4.28
N ASN A 340 -1.09 24.23 -5.48
CA ASN A 340 -2.15 23.32 -5.90
C ASN A 340 -1.81 21.87 -5.54
N ILE A 341 -1.91 21.57 -4.24
CA ILE A 341 -1.61 20.25 -3.68
C ILE A 341 -2.52 19.14 -4.21
N PRO A 342 -3.84 19.32 -4.48
CA PRO A 342 -4.67 18.26 -5.06
C PRO A 342 -4.17 17.79 -6.41
N GLN A 343 -3.82 18.72 -7.30
CA GLN A 343 -3.26 18.38 -8.61
C GLN A 343 -1.88 17.76 -8.49
N LEU A 344 -1.07 18.16 -7.51
CA LEU A 344 0.22 17.51 -7.24
C LEU A 344 0.02 16.03 -6.86
N LEU A 345 -0.97 15.72 -6.02
CA LEU A 345 -1.29 14.34 -5.65
C LEU A 345 -1.80 13.54 -6.85
N ASP A 346 -2.67 14.12 -7.67
CA ASP A 346 -3.15 13.47 -8.91
C ASP A 346 -2.00 13.20 -9.88
N LEU A 347 -1.06 14.13 -10.01
CA LEU A 347 0.12 13.98 -10.87
C LEU A 347 1.03 12.86 -10.36
N ILE A 348 1.35 12.85 -9.06
CA ILE A 348 2.16 11.79 -8.45
C ILE A 348 1.46 10.44 -8.59
N TRP A 349 0.15 10.38 -8.33
CA TRP A 349 -0.64 9.16 -8.50
C TRP A 349 -0.61 8.68 -9.95
N SER A 350 -0.71 9.56 -10.95
CA SER A 350 -0.64 9.18 -12.36
C SER A 350 0.68 8.49 -12.77
N TRP A 351 1.76 8.70 -12.02
CA TRP A 351 3.06 8.05 -12.26
C TRP A 351 3.21 6.72 -11.54
N ILE A 352 2.43 6.49 -10.48
CA ILE A 352 2.54 5.33 -9.58
C ILE A 352 1.41 4.33 -9.79
N ALA A 353 0.25 4.79 -10.28
CA ALA A 353 -0.95 4.00 -10.44
C ALA A 353 -0.68 2.75 -11.29
N PRO A 354 -1.28 1.60 -10.91
CA PRO A 354 -1.16 0.37 -11.67
C PRO A 354 -1.77 0.53 -13.07
N SER A 355 -1.16 -0.07 -14.10
CA SER A 355 -1.71 -0.06 -15.46
C SER A 355 -3.00 -0.89 -15.55
N GLU A 356 -4.00 -0.42 -16.30
CA GLU A 356 -5.28 -1.13 -16.49
C GLU A 356 -5.12 -2.54 -17.10
N ASP A 357 -4.02 -2.82 -17.79
CA ASP A 357 -3.73 -4.12 -18.43
C ASP A 357 -3.11 -5.16 -17.48
N ASP A 358 -2.71 -4.78 -16.25
CA ASP A 358 -2.08 -5.72 -15.31
C ASP A 358 -3.12 -6.47 -14.47
N GLN A 359 -3.17 -7.79 -14.61
CA GLN A 359 -4.02 -8.67 -13.77
C GLN A 359 -3.70 -8.58 -12.27
N ASN A 360 -2.57 -7.99 -11.90
CA ASN A 360 -2.18 -7.70 -10.53
C ASN A 360 -2.29 -6.19 -10.26
N ILE A 361 -3.46 -5.76 -9.79
CA ILE A 361 -3.79 -4.38 -9.36
C ILE A 361 -2.79 -3.83 -8.33
N PHE A 362 -1.96 -4.69 -7.72
CA PHE A 362 -1.07 -4.36 -6.63
C PHE A 362 0.43 -4.29 -6.99
N ARG A 363 0.80 -4.32 -8.28
CA ARG A 363 2.20 -4.05 -8.66
C ARG A 363 2.46 -2.55 -8.67
N PRO A 364 3.54 -2.07 -8.03
CA PRO A 364 3.94 -0.67 -8.10
C PRO A 364 4.59 -0.38 -9.45
N HIS A 365 4.12 0.67 -10.12
CA HIS A 365 4.71 1.18 -11.37
C HIS A 365 5.44 2.50 -11.10
N GLY A 366 6.37 2.85 -11.99
CA GLY A 366 7.10 4.12 -11.93
C GLY A 366 8.44 4.08 -11.17
N ASP A 367 9.05 5.25 -11.05
CA ASP A 367 10.36 5.42 -10.43
C ASP A 367 10.30 5.21 -8.90
N PRO A 368 11.14 4.32 -8.31
CA PRO A 368 11.15 4.07 -6.87
C PRO A 368 11.30 5.30 -5.99
N GLN A 369 12.06 6.31 -6.44
CA GLN A 369 12.22 7.55 -5.68
C GLN A 369 10.94 8.37 -5.67
N MET A 370 10.16 8.38 -6.76
CA MET A 370 8.84 9.05 -6.77
C MET A 370 7.81 8.36 -5.91
N ILE A 371 7.77 7.03 -5.88
CA ILE A 371 6.87 6.30 -4.97
C ILE A 371 7.19 6.68 -3.52
N ARG A 372 8.49 6.63 -3.17
CA ARG A 372 8.96 7.01 -1.82
C ARG A 372 8.64 8.47 -1.50
N PHE A 373 8.96 9.39 -2.41
CA PHE A 373 8.70 10.83 -2.23
C PHE A 373 7.22 11.09 -2.03
N GLY A 374 6.34 10.51 -2.86
CA GLY A 374 4.90 10.64 -2.75
C GLY A 374 4.38 10.19 -1.39
N ALA A 375 4.80 9.03 -0.91
CA ALA A 375 4.40 8.52 0.40
C ALA A 375 4.82 9.47 1.54
N HIS A 376 6.07 9.94 1.55
CA HIS A 376 6.55 10.84 2.60
C HIS A 376 5.92 12.23 2.50
N LEU A 377 5.65 12.72 1.30
CA LEU A 377 4.91 13.96 1.08
C LEU A 377 3.50 13.85 1.66
N VAL A 378 2.77 12.77 1.40
CA VAL A 378 1.43 12.54 1.96
C VAL A 378 1.46 12.55 3.50
N LEU A 379 2.43 11.88 4.12
CA LEU A 379 2.58 11.87 5.59
C LEU A 379 2.82 13.28 6.14
N VAL A 380 3.71 14.06 5.52
CA VAL A 380 4.00 15.44 5.91
C VAL A 380 2.76 16.33 5.72
N LEU A 381 2.04 16.18 4.61
CA LEU A 381 0.81 16.93 4.35
C LEU A 381 -0.27 16.59 5.40
N ARG A 382 -0.46 15.32 5.74
CA ARG A 382 -1.40 14.90 6.80
C ARG A 382 -1.04 15.47 8.16
N TYR A 383 0.24 15.53 8.50
CA TYR A 383 0.72 16.11 9.75
C TYR A 383 0.52 17.63 9.81
N LEU A 384 0.90 18.35 8.76
CA LEU A 384 0.80 19.82 8.73
C LEU A 384 -0.65 20.32 8.60
N LEU A 385 -1.55 19.53 8.01
CA LEU A 385 -2.88 19.97 7.59
C LEU A 385 -4.00 19.28 8.39
N ALA A 386 -3.69 18.74 9.57
CA ALA A 386 -4.64 18.01 10.42
C ALA A 386 -5.84 18.89 10.84
N ASP A 387 -5.60 20.18 11.13
CA ASP A 387 -6.57 21.09 11.77
C ASP A 387 -7.01 22.30 10.92
N GLU A 388 -6.40 22.59 9.76
CA GLU A 388 -6.49 23.91 9.12
C GLU A 388 -7.14 23.99 7.72
N VAL A 389 -7.75 22.92 7.17
CA VAL A 389 -8.16 22.93 5.74
C VAL A 389 -9.61 22.53 5.46
N LYS A 390 -10.18 23.17 4.43
CA LYS A 390 -11.50 22.89 3.84
C LYS A 390 -11.72 21.39 3.59
N ASP A 391 -12.93 20.90 3.88
CA ASP A 391 -13.28 19.47 3.87
C ASP A 391 -12.92 18.75 2.55
N ALA A 392 -13.22 19.36 1.39
CA ALA A 392 -12.94 18.75 0.09
C ALA A 392 -11.44 18.51 -0.19
N PHE A 393 -10.56 19.34 0.39
CA PHE A 393 -9.12 19.18 0.26
C PHE A 393 -8.60 18.05 1.15
N LYS A 394 -9.11 17.98 2.38
CA LYS A 394 -8.82 16.90 3.33
C LYS A 394 -9.25 15.55 2.76
N GLU A 395 -10.43 15.48 2.15
CA GLU A 395 -10.93 14.27 1.47
C GLU A 395 -9.99 13.79 0.38
N LYS A 396 -9.48 14.70 -0.47
CA LYS A 396 -8.52 14.35 -1.53
C LYS A 396 -7.20 13.80 -0.97
N ILE A 397 -6.65 14.41 0.09
CA ILE A 397 -5.43 13.91 0.76
C ILE A 397 -5.67 12.52 1.36
N MET A 398 -6.84 12.28 1.95
CA MET A 398 -7.15 10.97 2.53
C MET A 398 -7.31 9.93 1.42
N THR A 399 -8.12 10.20 0.40
CA THR A 399 -8.39 9.26 -0.70
C THR A 399 -7.17 8.98 -1.58
N VAL A 400 -6.59 10.00 -2.22
CA VAL A 400 -5.43 9.83 -3.10
C VAL A 400 -4.16 9.51 -2.30
N GLY A 401 -4.03 10.09 -1.11
CA GLY A 401 -2.90 9.76 -0.23
C GLY A 401 -2.93 8.31 0.24
N ASP A 402 -4.11 7.73 0.51
CA ASP A 402 -4.23 6.31 0.84
C ASP A 402 -3.79 5.43 -0.33
N PHE A 403 -4.14 5.79 -1.57
CA PHE A 403 -3.68 5.06 -2.75
C PHE A 403 -2.14 5.09 -2.88
N ILE A 404 -1.53 6.25 -2.69
CA ILE A 404 -0.07 6.41 -2.75
C ILE A 404 0.62 5.62 -1.61
N LEU A 405 0.11 5.71 -0.38
CA LEU A 405 0.65 4.98 0.77
C LEU A 405 0.49 3.46 0.60
N HIS A 406 -0.67 3.02 0.12
CA HIS A 406 -0.94 1.62 -0.19
C HIS A 406 0.05 1.10 -1.24
N MET A 407 0.32 1.88 -2.29
CA MET A 407 1.33 1.51 -3.30
C MET A 407 2.75 1.49 -2.77
N TYR A 408 3.10 2.41 -1.89
CA TYR A 408 4.42 2.35 -1.26
C TYR A 408 4.58 1.14 -0.33
N ALA A 409 3.54 0.79 0.43
CA ALA A 409 3.53 -0.41 1.25
C ALA A 409 3.66 -1.69 0.40
N MET A 410 2.95 -1.78 -0.72
CA MET A 410 3.12 -2.88 -1.68
C MET A 410 4.51 -2.89 -2.33
N PHE A 411 5.11 -1.72 -2.59
CA PHE A 411 6.49 -1.61 -3.06
C PHE A 411 7.49 -2.16 -2.03
N LEU A 412 7.37 -1.78 -0.75
CA LEU A 412 8.21 -2.31 0.32
C LEU A 412 8.08 -3.84 0.42
N PHE A 413 6.85 -4.35 0.37
CA PHE A 413 6.57 -5.79 0.36
C PHE A 413 7.18 -6.51 -0.86
N SER A 414 7.15 -5.89 -2.05
CA SER A 414 7.79 -6.44 -3.26
C SER A 414 9.33 -6.50 -3.15
N LYS A 415 9.92 -5.62 -2.34
CA LYS A 415 11.37 -5.53 -2.09
C LYS A 415 11.83 -6.32 -0.86
N GLN A 416 10.95 -7.14 -0.26
CA GLN A 416 11.26 -7.95 0.93
C GLN A 416 11.63 -7.11 2.17
N HIS A 417 11.01 -5.93 2.27
CA HIS A 417 11.09 -5.05 3.43
C HIS A 417 9.77 -5.09 4.20
N GLU A 418 9.31 -6.30 4.52
CA GLU A 418 8.02 -6.50 5.21
C GLU A 418 7.99 -5.80 6.58
N GLU A 419 9.14 -5.66 7.25
CA GLU A 419 9.26 -4.99 8.56
C GLU A 419 8.86 -3.51 8.56
N LEU A 420 8.89 -2.84 7.40
CA LEU A 420 8.56 -1.41 7.30
C LEU A 420 7.09 -1.16 6.93
N VAL A 421 6.35 -2.20 6.51
CA VAL A 421 4.99 -2.06 5.96
C VAL A 421 4.04 -1.43 6.98
N GLY A 422 4.15 -1.82 8.24
CA GLY A 422 3.25 -1.45 9.34
C GLY A 422 3.20 0.04 9.60
N ILE A 423 4.34 0.70 9.50
CA ILE A 423 4.47 2.15 9.68
C ILE A 423 3.55 2.88 8.69
N TYR A 424 3.55 2.45 7.42
CA TYR A 424 2.76 3.09 6.37
C TYR A 424 1.31 2.59 6.35
N ALA A 425 1.10 1.29 6.59
CA ALA A 425 -0.23 0.69 6.63
C ALA A 425 -1.09 1.23 7.78
N SER A 426 -0.49 1.57 8.92
CA SER A 426 -1.18 2.19 10.07
C SER A 426 -1.78 3.57 9.78
N GLN A 427 -1.36 4.20 8.68
CA GLN A 427 -1.84 5.51 8.24
C GLN A 427 -2.98 5.40 7.23
N LEU A 428 -3.30 4.20 6.73
CA LEU A 428 -4.39 3.99 5.77
C LEU A 428 -5.76 4.03 6.45
N ALA A 429 -6.81 4.31 5.68
CA ALA A 429 -8.18 4.07 6.12
C ALA A 429 -8.38 2.61 6.56
N HIS A 430 -9.24 2.43 7.57
CA HIS A 430 -9.59 1.16 8.20
C HIS A 430 -9.69 -0.03 7.22
N HIS A 431 -10.61 0.04 6.25
CA HIS A 431 -10.83 -1.06 5.28
C HIS A 431 -9.59 -1.35 4.43
N ARG A 432 -8.85 -0.32 3.98
CA ARG A 432 -7.66 -0.49 3.14
C ARG A 432 -6.49 -1.12 3.89
N CYS A 433 -6.36 -0.79 5.18
CA CYS A 433 -5.35 -1.39 6.05
C CYS A 433 -5.59 -2.89 6.20
N ILE A 434 -6.85 -3.26 6.49
CA ILE A 434 -7.28 -4.66 6.64
C ILE A 434 -7.05 -5.44 5.34
N ASP A 435 -7.54 -4.93 4.22
CA ASP A 435 -7.40 -5.59 2.92
C ASP A 435 -5.93 -5.73 2.49
N LEU A 436 -5.09 -4.72 2.77
CA LEU A 436 -3.67 -4.74 2.45
C LEU A 436 -2.94 -5.88 3.18
N PHE A 437 -3.08 -5.96 4.51
CA PHE A 437 -2.44 -7.00 5.29
C PHE A 437 -3.01 -8.39 4.98
N ALA A 438 -4.33 -8.49 4.82
CA ALA A 438 -4.96 -9.76 4.43
C ALA A 438 -4.40 -10.26 3.09
N HIS A 439 -4.29 -9.37 2.10
CA HIS A 439 -3.69 -9.70 0.81
C HIS A 439 -2.22 -10.13 0.92
N MET A 440 -1.40 -9.41 1.69
CA MET A 440 0.02 -9.75 1.90
C MET A 440 0.20 -11.11 2.61
N MET A 441 -0.61 -11.39 3.63
CA MET A 441 -0.59 -12.68 4.34
C MET A 441 -1.01 -13.83 3.43
N GLU A 442 -2.04 -13.63 2.59
CA GLU A 442 -2.45 -14.61 1.58
C GLU A 442 -1.34 -14.90 0.55
N LEU A 443 -0.67 -13.87 0.05
CA LEU A 443 0.44 -14.03 -0.91
C LEU A 443 1.66 -14.75 -0.32
N ARG A 444 1.86 -14.69 1.01
CA ARG A 444 3.00 -15.29 1.72
C ARG A 444 2.62 -16.53 2.52
N VAL A 445 1.43 -17.09 2.31
CA VAL A 445 0.98 -18.31 3.02
C VAL A 445 1.97 -19.47 2.84
N ASN A 446 2.61 -19.61 1.67
CA ASN A 446 3.60 -20.65 1.37
C ASN A 446 5.06 -20.23 1.59
N SER A 447 5.32 -19.05 2.15
CA SER A 447 6.68 -18.56 2.41
C SER A 447 7.27 -19.14 3.71
N SER A 448 8.57 -18.92 3.92
CA SER A 448 9.27 -19.37 5.13
C SER A 448 8.69 -18.73 6.40
N VAL A 449 8.85 -19.43 7.52
CA VAL A 449 8.38 -18.97 8.85
C VAL A 449 8.95 -17.60 9.20
N HIS A 450 10.22 -17.33 8.83
CA HIS A 450 10.86 -16.04 9.09
C HIS A 450 10.17 -14.88 8.34
N VAL A 451 9.82 -15.07 7.07
CA VAL A 451 9.14 -14.03 6.27
C VAL A 451 7.73 -13.77 6.82
N LYS A 452 7.00 -14.83 7.18
CA LYS A 452 5.70 -14.69 7.83
C LYS A 452 5.81 -13.93 9.15
N TYR A 453 6.79 -14.28 9.99
CA TYR A 453 6.99 -13.60 11.26
C TYR A 453 7.25 -12.10 11.10
N LYS A 454 7.99 -11.67 10.07
CA LYS A 454 8.17 -10.24 9.78
C LYS A 454 6.86 -9.50 9.48
N ILE A 455 5.96 -10.12 8.71
CA ILE A 455 4.64 -9.52 8.38
C ILE A 455 3.77 -9.46 9.64
N PHE A 456 3.79 -10.53 10.44
CA PHE A 456 3.11 -10.58 11.73
C PHE A 456 3.59 -9.46 12.67
N LEU A 457 4.91 -9.33 12.85
CA LEU A 457 5.54 -8.26 13.64
C LEU A 457 5.14 -6.88 13.13
N SER A 458 5.24 -6.68 11.82
CA SER A 458 4.87 -5.41 11.19
C SER A 458 3.41 -5.03 11.40
N ALA A 459 2.50 -5.99 11.55
CA ALA A 459 1.10 -5.68 11.82
C ALA A 459 0.87 -5.42 13.32
N ILE A 460 1.37 -6.30 14.18
CA ILE A 460 1.10 -6.27 15.63
C ILE A 460 1.79 -5.11 16.37
N GLU A 461 2.94 -4.63 15.89
CA GLU A 461 3.66 -3.51 16.52
C GLU A 461 3.05 -2.13 16.21
N TYR A 462 2.36 -2.00 15.08
CA TYR A 462 1.89 -0.70 14.57
C TYR A 462 0.37 -0.55 14.55
N LEU A 463 -0.38 -1.63 14.76
CA LEU A 463 -1.84 -1.63 14.82
C LEU A 463 -2.32 -2.03 16.22
N PRO A 464 -3.47 -1.51 16.69
CA PRO A 464 -4.09 -2.01 17.89
C PRO A 464 -4.50 -3.48 17.68
N PHE A 465 -4.42 -4.29 18.74
CA PHE A 465 -4.81 -5.70 18.66
C PHE A 465 -6.32 -5.84 18.39
N SER A 466 -7.15 -5.25 19.25
CA SER A 466 -8.61 -5.22 19.13
C SER A 466 -9.08 -3.83 18.66
N PRO A 467 -10.26 -3.72 18.01
CA PRO A 467 -10.79 -2.44 17.56
C PRO A 467 -11.08 -1.53 18.76
N SER A 468 -10.39 -0.39 18.84
CA SER A 468 -10.61 0.63 19.87
C SER A 468 -11.39 1.84 19.36
N ASP A 469 -11.31 2.12 18.07
CA ASP A 469 -11.91 3.26 17.38
C ASP A 469 -12.16 2.87 15.91
N ASP A 470 -13.33 3.22 15.35
CA ASP A 470 -13.75 2.85 13.98
C ASP A 470 -12.85 3.47 12.88
N SER A 471 -11.94 4.37 13.27
CA SER A 471 -11.05 5.10 12.36
C SER A 471 -9.87 4.27 11.85
N LYS A 472 -9.41 3.24 12.58
CA LYS A 472 -8.21 2.45 12.26
C LYS A 472 -8.51 0.96 12.21
N GLY A 473 -7.81 0.24 11.33
CA GLY A 473 -7.88 -1.22 11.28
C GLY A 473 -7.17 -1.85 12.48
N SER A 474 -7.68 -2.97 12.96
CA SER A 474 -7.05 -3.77 14.03
C SER A 474 -6.45 -5.08 13.52
N PHE A 475 -5.50 -5.64 14.28
CA PHE A 475 -4.92 -6.94 13.97
C PHE A 475 -5.95 -8.06 14.01
N GLU A 476 -6.90 -8.00 14.95
CA GLU A 476 -8.01 -8.92 15.08
C GLU A 476 -8.84 -8.99 13.79
N GLU A 477 -9.23 -7.84 13.23
CA GLU A 477 -10.01 -7.79 11.99
C GLU A 477 -9.23 -8.28 10.76
N ILE A 478 -7.92 -8.02 10.71
CA ILE A 478 -7.03 -8.57 9.68
C ILE A 478 -7.07 -10.10 9.72
N ILE A 479 -6.91 -10.68 10.91
CA ILE A 479 -6.93 -12.12 11.09
C ILE A 479 -8.30 -12.70 10.77
N GLU A 480 -9.40 -12.12 11.23
CA GLU A 480 -10.75 -12.59 10.88
C GLU A 480 -10.97 -12.57 9.37
N ARG A 481 -10.50 -11.53 8.68
CA ARG A 481 -10.56 -11.43 7.22
C ARG A 481 -9.73 -12.51 6.53
N VAL A 482 -8.55 -12.84 7.06
CA VAL A 482 -7.65 -13.89 6.53
C VAL A 482 -8.20 -15.29 6.80
N LEU A 483 -8.75 -15.54 8.00
CA LEU A 483 -9.36 -16.81 8.37
C LEU A 483 -10.61 -17.07 7.51
N SER A 484 -11.48 -16.08 7.38
CA SER A 484 -12.65 -16.12 6.50
C SER A 484 -12.25 -16.41 5.05
N SER A 485 -11.29 -15.66 4.49
CA SER A 485 -10.87 -15.81 3.10
C SER A 485 -10.13 -17.10 2.80
N SER A 486 -9.46 -17.69 3.80
CA SER A 486 -8.79 -18.98 3.67
C SER A 486 -9.75 -20.12 3.38
N ARG A 487 -10.99 -20.03 3.89
CA ARG A 487 -12.04 -21.02 3.72
C ARG A 487 -12.80 -20.87 2.40
N GLU A 488 -12.70 -19.71 1.75
CA GLU A 488 -13.37 -19.46 0.47
C GLU A 488 -12.72 -20.21 -0.69
N THR A 489 -13.56 -20.75 -1.58
CA THR A 489 -13.13 -21.37 -2.83
C THR A 489 -12.53 -20.30 -3.75
N LYS A 490 -11.23 -20.37 -4.04
CA LYS A 490 -10.55 -19.38 -4.90
C LYS A 490 -10.71 -19.72 -6.39
N VAL A 491 -10.83 -18.69 -7.25
CA VAL A 491 -10.88 -18.86 -8.71
C VAL A 491 -9.58 -19.50 -9.19
N ARG A 492 -9.64 -20.76 -9.64
CA ARG A 492 -8.45 -21.55 -9.97
C ARG A 492 -8.44 -21.98 -11.42
N LYS A 493 -7.25 -21.92 -12.03
CA LYS A 493 -6.93 -22.70 -13.23
C LYS A 493 -6.35 -24.02 -12.72
N TYR A 494 -7.11 -25.10 -12.87
CA TYR A 494 -6.63 -26.45 -12.58
C TYR A 494 -5.44 -26.75 -13.49
N ASP A 495 -4.38 -27.31 -12.91
CA ASP A 495 -3.25 -27.81 -13.71
C ASP A 495 -3.72 -29.05 -14.49
N ASN A 496 -3.43 -29.13 -15.78
CA ASN A 496 -3.83 -30.27 -16.62
C ASN A 496 -3.06 -31.56 -16.29
N THR A 497 -2.02 -31.48 -15.44
CA THR A 497 -1.13 -32.60 -15.12
C THR A 497 -1.56 -33.44 -13.90
N LEU A 498 -2.41 -32.88 -13.02
CA LEU A 498 -2.88 -33.55 -11.80
C LEU A 498 -4.40 -33.67 -11.82
N ASP A 499 -4.92 -34.74 -11.22
CA ASP A 499 -6.37 -34.94 -11.07
C ASP A 499 -7.04 -33.79 -10.29
N VAL A 500 -8.24 -33.42 -10.72
CA VAL A 500 -9.01 -32.28 -10.19
C VAL A 500 -9.39 -32.54 -8.72
N ALA A 501 -9.77 -33.78 -8.37
CA ALA A 501 -10.11 -34.14 -7.01
C ALA A 501 -8.87 -34.09 -6.10
N GLU A 502 -7.71 -34.55 -6.58
CA GLU A 502 -6.46 -34.46 -5.81
C GLU A 502 -6.03 -33.00 -5.56
N GLN A 503 -6.15 -32.11 -6.56
CA GLN A 503 -5.87 -30.68 -6.39
C GLN A 503 -6.82 -29.99 -5.41
N HIS A 504 -8.06 -30.48 -5.32
CA HIS A 504 -9.06 -30.03 -4.36
C HIS A 504 -8.72 -30.48 -2.95
N ARG A 505 -8.29 -31.73 -2.76
CA ARG A 505 -7.83 -32.25 -1.46
C ARG A 505 -6.60 -31.50 -0.91
N LEU A 506 -5.67 -31.11 -1.79
CA LEU A 506 -4.50 -30.29 -1.42
C LEU A 506 -4.86 -28.89 -0.90
N GLN A 507 -6.10 -28.42 -1.06
CA GLN A 507 -6.56 -27.16 -0.46
C GLN A 507 -6.59 -27.24 1.08
N SER A 508 -6.78 -28.42 1.66
CA SER A 508 -6.73 -28.63 3.12
C SER A 508 -5.41 -28.16 3.72
N LEU A 509 -4.29 -28.39 3.04
CA LEU A 509 -2.98 -27.90 3.47
C LEU A 509 -2.91 -26.37 3.45
N GLN A 510 -3.44 -25.72 2.41
CA GLN A 510 -3.43 -24.26 2.32
C GLN A 510 -4.29 -23.62 3.41
N LYS A 511 -5.47 -24.19 3.70
CA LYS A 511 -6.33 -23.79 4.83
C LYS A 511 -5.58 -23.93 6.16
N ALA A 512 -4.91 -25.06 6.38
CA ALA A 512 -4.14 -25.30 7.60
C ALA A 512 -2.98 -24.31 7.80
N MET A 513 -2.34 -23.87 6.71
CA MET A 513 -1.17 -22.98 6.76
C MET A 513 -1.47 -21.57 7.27
N VAL A 514 -2.74 -21.17 7.30
CA VAL A 514 -3.19 -19.88 7.84
C VAL A 514 -3.15 -19.86 9.37
N ILE A 515 -3.36 -20.99 10.04
CA ILE A 515 -3.30 -21.08 11.51
C ILE A 515 -1.92 -20.69 12.05
N GLN A 516 -0.85 -20.86 11.26
CA GLN A 516 0.50 -20.46 11.66
C GLN A 516 0.61 -18.97 12.03
N TRP A 517 -0.20 -18.08 11.44
CA TRP A 517 -0.22 -16.65 11.78
C TRP A 517 -0.63 -16.40 13.23
N LEU A 518 -1.48 -17.27 13.79
CA LEU A 518 -1.99 -17.19 15.16
C LEU A 518 -1.08 -17.88 16.18
N CYS A 519 -0.18 -18.75 15.73
CA CYS A 519 0.74 -19.48 16.60
C CYS A 519 2.06 -18.74 16.85
N PHE A 520 2.22 -17.51 16.33
CA PHE A 520 3.41 -16.72 16.59
C PHE A 520 3.37 -16.08 17.98
N THR A 521 4.50 -16.15 18.69
CA THR A 521 4.66 -15.41 19.94
C THR A 521 4.76 -13.91 19.66
N PRO A 522 3.88 -13.08 20.24
CA PRO A 522 3.97 -11.64 20.12
C PRO A 522 5.29 -11.10 20.68
N PRO A 523 5.84 -10.01 20.12
CA PRO A 523 7.07 -9.41 20.63
C PRO A 523 6.83 -8.75 21.99
N SER A 524 7.85 -8.69 22.85
CA SER A 524 7.75 -8.06 24.18
C SER A 524 7.52 -6.54 24.15
N THR A 525 7.48 -5.94 22.96
CA THR A 525 7.25 -4.51 22.71
C THR A 525 5.79 -4.10 22.83
N ILE A 526 4.84 -5.05 22.69
CA ILE A 526 3.41 -4.77 22.80
C ILE A 526 2.92 -4.78 24.26
N THR A 527 1.86 -4.04 24.53
CA THR A 527 1.15 -4.08 25.82
C THR A 527 0.35 -5.38 25.94
N ASP A 528 0.24 -5.93 27.15
CA ASP A 528 -0.58 -7.12 27.46
C ASP A 528 -0.25 -8.35 26.61
N VAL A 529 1.05 -8.64 26.40
CA VAL A 529 1.56 -9.78 25.62
C VAL A 529 0.86 -11.10 25.98
N GLU A 530 0.68 -11.36 27.28
CA GLU A 530 0.03 -12.58 27.77
C GLU A 530 -1.43 -12.67 27.30
N LEU A 531 -2.22 -11.61 27.48
CA LEU A 531 -3.62 -11.55 27.05
C LEU A 531 -3.75 -11.69 25.53
N VAL A 532 -2.88 -11.01 24.77
CA VAL A 532 -2.84 -11.08 23.31
C VAL A 532 -2.50 -12.50 22.84
N SER A 533 -1.54 -13.16 23.50
CA SER A 533 -1.15 -14.54 23.19
C SER A 533 -2.30 -15.52 23.44
N VAL A 534 -3.04 -15.38 24.54
CA VAL A 534 -4.23 -16.19 24.83
C VAL A 534 -5.31 -15.96 23.77
N LYS A 535 -5.59 -14.70 23.41
CA LYS A 535 -6.58 -14.35 22.38
C LYS A 535 -6.23 -14.92 20.99
N LEU A 536 -4.95 -14.92 20.61
CA LEU A 536 -4.49 -15.51 19.35
C LEU A 536 -4.67 -17.04 19.36
N LEU A 537 -4.26 -17.69 20.44
CA LEU A 537 -4.34 -19.14 20.57
C LEU A 537 -5.80 -19.63 20.64
N LEU A 538 -6.69 -18.90 21.30
CA LEU A 538 -8.12 -19.18 21.30
C LEU A 538 -8.70 -19.17 19.87
N ARG A 539 -8.39 -18.14 19.09
CA ARG A 539 -8.80 -18.08 17.67
C ARG A 539 -8.20 -19.22 16.86
N ALA A 540 -6.95 -19.59 17.14
CA ALA A 540 -6.29 -20.71 16.48
C ALA A 540 -7.02 -22.02 16.76
N LEU A 541 -7.42 -22.24 18.01
CA LEU A 541 -8.17 -23.42 18.47
C LEU A 541 -9.55 -23.48 17.80
N MET A 542 -10.36 -22.43 17.95
CA MET A 542 -11.71 -22.35 17.38
C MET A 542 -11.70 -22.57 15.87
N HIS A 543 -10.81 -21.89 15.15
CA HIS A 543 -10.72 -22.04 13.70
C HIS A 543 -10.17 -23.41 13.28
N SER A 544 -9.27 -24.01 14.07
CA SER A 544 -8.79 -25.37 13.80
C SER A 544 -9.90 -26.41 13.97
N ASN A 545 -10.79 -26.27 14.95
CA ASN A 545 -11.98 -27.14 15.08
C ASN A 545 -12.88 -27.05 13.84
N ILE A 546 -13.10 -25.84 13.31
CA ILE A 546 -13.83 -25.64 12.05
C ILE A 546 -13.15 -26.40 10.91
N LEU A 547 -11.83 -26.26 10.76
CA LEU A 547 -11.08 -26.92 9.70
C LEU A 547 -11.00 -28.44 9.88
N PHE A 548 -10.92 -28.97 11.11
CA PHE A 548 -10.92 -30.41 11.35
C PHE A 548 -12.21 -31.08 10.90
N ARG A 549 -13.36 -30.43 11.15
CA ARG A 549 -14.68 -30.87 10.63
C ARG A 549 -14.67 -30.95 9.11
N GLU A 550 -14.17 -29.91 8.44
CA GLU A 550 -14.07 -29.88 6.97
C GLU A 550 -13.10 -30.96 6.44
N PHE A 551 -11.92 -31.09 7.06
CA PHE A 551 -10.89 -32.03 6.59
C PHE A 551 -11.30 -33.48 6.77
N ALA A 552 -12.06 -33.80 7.82
CA ALA A 552 -12.60 -35.14 8.03
C ALA A 552 -13.52 -35.51 6.87
N LEU A 553 -14.43 -34.60 6.47
CA LEU A 553 -15.38 -34.77 5.38
C LEU A 553 -14.75 -34.73 3.97
N ILE A 554 -13.43 -34.65 3.84
CA ILE A 554 -12.71 -34.80 2.56
C ILE A 554 -11.83 -36.06 2.57
N SER A 555 -11.53 -36.61 3.76
CA SER A 555 -10.50 -37.63 3.94
C SER A 555 -11.03 -39.00 4.39
N LEU A 556 -12.34 -39.27 4.33
CA LEU A 556 -12.89 -40.56 4.79
C LEU A 556 -12.58 -41.78 3.89
N TRP A 557 -11.87 -41.59 2.78
CA TRP A 557 -11.42 -42.67 1.90
C TRP A 557 -10.44 -43.64 2.58
N ARG A 558 -10.62 -44.94 2.33
CA ARG A 558 -9.74 -46.03 2.78
C ARG A 558 -8.50 -46.15 1.89
N VAL A 559 -7.67 -45.10 1.88
CA VAL A 559 -6.40 -45.04 1.14
C VAL A 559 -5.23 -44.78 2.08
N PRO A 560 -3.99 -45.22 1.76
CA PRO A 560 -2.83 -45.00 2.62
C PRO A 560 -2.43 -43.54 2.81
N ALA A 561 -2.87 -42.65 1.90
CA ALA A 561 -2.50 -41.24 1.91
C ALA A 561 -3.06 -40.53 3.16
N MET A 562 -2.19 -39.83 3.89
CA MET A 562 -2.57 -39.11 5.10
C MET A 562 -3.29 -37.78 4.77
N PRO A 563 -4.28 -37.36 5.57
CA PRO A 563 -4.84 -36.02 5.49
C PRO A 563 -3.80 -34.98 5.94
N ILE A 564 -3.04 -34.44 4.99
CA ILE A 564 -1.89 -33.55 5.24
C ILE A 564 -2.32 -32.28 5.99
N GLY A 565 -3.50 -31.72 5.68
CA GLY A 565 -4.04 -30.53 6.35
C GLY A 565 -4.23 -30.73 7.86
N ALA A 566 -4.88 -31.83 8.27
CA ALA A 566 -5.14 -32.13 9.67
C ALA A 566 -3.84 -32.36 10.47
N HIS A 567 -2.92 -33.14 9.92
CA HIS A 567 -1.60 -33.36 10.53
C HIS A 567 -0.82 -32.04 10.70
N LYS A 568 -0.94 -31.14 9.71
CA LYS A 568 -0.29 -29.85 9.78
C LYS A 568 -0.87 -28.96 10.89
N LEU A 569 -2.20 -28.94 11.05
CA LEU A 569 -2.87 -28.24 12.16
C LEU A 569 -2.42 -28.74 13.52
N LEU A 570 -2.44 -30.06 13.74
CA LEU A 570 -1.98 -30.68 14.98
C LEU A 570 -0.52 -30.29 15.27
N SER A 571 0.34 -30.28 14.25
CA SER A 571 1.75 -29.88 14.42
C SER A 571 1.93 -28.42 14.83
N PHE A 572 1.06 -27.51 14.39
CA PHE A 572 1.14 -26.09 14.76
C PHE A 572 0.64 -25.83 16.18
N LEU A 573 -0.35 -26.60 16.63
CA LEU A 573 -1.00 -26.39 17.93
C LEU A 573 -0.36 -27.18 19.08
N ALA A 574 0.44 -28.22 18.79
CA ALA A 574 1.03 -29.10 19.81
C ALA A 574 1.81 -28.34 20.90
N GLU A 575 2.72 -27.43 20.51
CA GLU A 575 3.53 -26.68 21.48
C GLU A 575 2.75 -25.51 22.11
N PRO A 576 2.02 -24.66 21.37
CA PRO A 576 1.25 -23.55 21.96
C PRO A 576 0.20 -24.00 22.99
N LEU A 577 -0.54 -25.09 22.72
CA LEU A 577 -1.55 -25.58 23.67
C LEU A 577 -0.91 -26.17 24.93
N LYS A 578 0.25 -26.81 24.81
CA LYS A 578 1.00 -27.29 25.97
C LYS A 578 1.40 -26.13 26.88
N GLN A 579 1.94 -25.04 26.32
CA GLN A 579 2.31 -23.85 27.07
C GLN A 579 1.10 -23.16 27.73
N LEU A 580 -0.08 -23.24 27.14
CA LEU A 580 -1.32 -22.73 27.72
C LEU A 580 -1.79 -23.57 28.91
N SER A 581 -1.69 -24.90 28.81
CA SER A 581 -2.05 -25.83 29.89
C SER A 581 -1.18 -25.63 31.15
N GLU A 582 0.04 -25.15 30.97
CA GLU A 582 0.97 -24.83 32.06
C GLU A 582 0.66 -23.45 32.71
N ASN A 583 -0.12 -22.57 32.06
CA ASN A 583 -0.41 -21.18 32.45
C ASN A 583 -1.91 -20.89 32.70
N LEU A 584 -2.63 -21.86 33.30
CA LEU A 584 -4.09 -21.88 33.51
C LEU A 584 -4.70 -20.64 34.21
N GLY A 585 -3.93 -19.84 34.93
CA GLY A 585 -4.44 -18.67 35.67
C GLY A 585 -4.95 -17.51 34.80
N ALA A 586 -4.55 -17.43 33.52
CA ALA A 586 -5.01 -16.39 32.60
C ALA A 586 -6.36 -16.71 31.92
N LEU A 587 -6.86 -17.94 32.09
CA LEU A 587 -7.98 -18.51 31.34
C LEU A 587 -9.34 -18.42 32.05
N GLU A 588 -9.37 -18.03 33.33
CA GLU A 588 -10.58 -18.04 34.17
C GLU A 588 -11.74 -17.18 33.63
N ASN A 589 -11.48 -16.26 32.70
CA ASN A 589 -12.48 -15.36 32.10
C ASN A 589 -13.08 -15.87 30.77
N TYR A 590 -12.59 -16.98 30.19
CA TYR A 590 -13.03 -17.46 28.88
C TYR A 590 -13.53 -18.91 28.96
N ASP A 591 -14.73 -19.16 28.45
CA ASP A 591 -15.29 -20.52 28.34
C ASP A 591 -14.69 -21.24 27.12
N ILE A 592 -13.56 -21.91 27.33
CA ILE A 592 -12.79 -22.59 26.26
C ILE A 592 -12.87 -24.11 26.41
N SER A 593 -13.58 -24.59 27.46
CA SER A 593 -13.64 -26.02 27.79
C SER A 593 -14.20 -26.85 26.63
N GLU A 594 -15.17 -26.31 25.88
CA GLU A 594 -15.77 -27.03 24.76
C GLU A 594 -14.84 -27.14 23.56
N ASP A 595 -14.23 -26.02 23.16
CA ASP A 595 -13.31 -26.00 22.02
C ASP A 595 -12.06 -26.86 22.27
N LEU A 596 -11.58 -26.90 23.52
CA LEU A 596 -10.46 -27.76 23.89
C LEU A 596 -10.86 -29.24 23.86
N SER A 597 -12.02 -29.58 24.42
CA SER A 597 -12.54 -30.95 24.38
C SER A 597 -12.76 -31.43 22.95
N GLU A 598 -13.29 -30.57 22.07
CA GLU A 598 -13.46 -30.90 20.65
C GLU A 598 -12.11 -31.08 19.94
N PHE A 599 -11.11 -30.26 20.28
CA PHE A 599 -9.77 -30.42 19.73
C PHE A 599 -9.13 -31.75 20.14
N GLU A 600 -9.28 -32.16 21.40
CA GLU A 600 -8.80 -33.44 21.90
C GLU A 600 -9.48 -34.60 21.16
N ASP A 601 -10.81 -34.54 21.01
CA ASP A 601 -11.58 -35.50 20.21
C ASP A 601 -11.05 -35.62 18.77
N TRP A 602 -10.73 -34.49 18.12
CA TRP A 602 -10.14 -34.48 16.78
C TRP A 602 -8.72 -35.04 16.77
N SER A 603 -7.89 -34.70 17.76
CA SER A 603 -6.51 -35.19 17.87
C SER A 603 -6.48 -36.71 17.98
N GLU A 604 -7.37 -37.29 18.77
CA GLU A 604 -7.49 -38.73 18.95
C GLU A 604 -8.07 -39.41 17.69
N TYR A 605 -9.06 -38.79 17.04
CA TYR A 605 -9.60 -39.27 15.76
C TYR A 605 -8.53 -39.37 14.67
N TYR A 606 -7.75 -38.29 14.46
CA TYR A 606 -6.70 -38.29 13.43
C TYR A 606 -5.52 -39.19 13.81
N SER A 607 -5.24 -39.38 15.10
CA SER A 607 -4.27 -40.38 15.55
C SER A 607 -4.74 -41.79 15.21
N CYS A 608 -6.02 -42.09 15.46
CA CYS A 608 -6.64 -43.35 15.06
C CYS A 608 -6.60 -43.56 13.53
N ASP A 609 -6.99 -42.56 12.74
CA ASP A 609 -6.92 -42.58 11.27
C ASP A 609 -5.49 -42.84 10.76
N ALA A 610 -4.49 -42.22 11.39
CA ALA A 610 -3.09 -42.42 11.03
C ALA A 610 -2.61 -43.85 11.28
N THR A 611 -3.00 -44.48 12.40
CA THR A 611 -2.66 -45.88 12.68
C THR A 611 -3.29 -46.83 11.67
N TYR A 612 -4.56 -46.61 11.31
CA TYR A 612 -5.25 -47.39 10.28
C TYR A 612 -4.56 -47.29 8.92
N ARG A 613 -4.27 -46.07 8.45
CA ARG A 613 -3.63 -45.87 7.14
C ARG A 613 -2.19 -46.38 7.11
N LYS A 614 -1.47 -46.33 8.23
CA LYS A 614 -0.15 -46.95 8.38
C LYS A 614 -0.24 -48.46 8.18
N TRP A 615 -1.22 -49.12 8.80
CA TRP A 615 -1.49 -50.54 8.56
C TRP A 615 -1.86 -50.80 7.09
N LEU A 616 -2.80 -50.04 6.53
CA LEU A 616 -3.25 -50.21 5.14
C LEU A 616 -2.10 -50.07 4.14
N LYS A 617 -1.16 -49.14 4.39
CA LYS A 617 0.05 -49.00 3.58
C LYS A 617 0.90 -50.27 3.58
N ILE A 618 1.14 -50.83 4.77
CA ILE A 618 1.93 -52.05 4.93
C ILE A 618 1.20 -53.22 4.25
N GLU A 619 -0.12 -53.30 4.39
CA GLU A 619 -0.91 -54.38 3.79
C GLU A 619 -0.89 -54.33 2.26
N GLN A 620 -0.98 -53.14 1.67
CA GLN A 620 -0.85 -52.96 0.22
C GLN A 620 0.55 -53.31 -0.29
N GLU A 621 1.60 -52.88 0.42
CA GLU A 621 2.99 -53.26 0.11
C GLU A 621 3.17 -54.79 0.18
N ASN A 622 2.57 -55.45 1.17
CA ASN A 622 2.62 -56.91 1.32
C ASN A 622 1.83 -57.64 0.22
N ALA A 623 0.72 -57.09 -0.25
CA ALA A 623 -0.12 -57.69 -1.30
C ALA A 623 0.54 -57.71 -2.70
N GLU A 624 1.54 -56.85 -2.94
CA GLU A 624 2.33 -56.86 -4.18
C GLU A 624 3.33 -58.03 -4.26
N VAL A 625 3.60 -58.69 -3.13
CA VAL A 625 4.53 -59.81 -2.99
C VAL A 625 3.75 -61.12 -2.83
N SER A 626 4.23 -62.23 -3.40
CA SER A 626 3.53 -63.51 -3.23
C SER A 626 3.57 -63.98 -1.77
N ALA A 627 2.51 -64.62 -1.29
CA ALA A 627 2.38 -65.06 0.11
C ALA A 627 3.50 -66.03 0.57
N VAL A 628 4.19 -66.67 -0.38
CA VAL A 628 5.32 -67.59 -0.16
C VAL A 628 6.66 -66.85 -0.03
N GLU A 629 6.76 -65.64 -0.60
CA GLU A 629 7.97 -64.80 -0.60
C GLU A 629 7.98 -63.77 0.54
N LEU A 630 6.85 -63.54 1.21
CA LEU A 630 6.75 -62.68 2.39
C LEU A 630 7.59 -63.21 3.56
N SER A 631 8.52 -62.40 4.04
CA SER A 631 9.34 -62.72 5.20
C SER A 631 8.54 -62.72 6.51
N GLN A 632 9.06 -63.40 7.52
CA GLN A 632 8.46 -63.40 8.86
C GLN A 632 8.39 -61.98 9.47
N GLU A 633 9.38 -61.14 9.19
CA GLU A 633 9.46 -59.76 9.68
C GLU A 633 8.37 -58.86 9.06
N GLU A 634 8.08 -59.03 7.76
CA GLU A 634 7.00 -58.31 7.07
C GLU A 634 5.61 -58.70 7.58
N LYS A 635 5.40 -59.99 7.86
CA LYS A 635 4.17 -60.50 8.49
C LYS A 635 3.98 -59.94 9.90
N GLU A 636 5.03 -60.00 10.73
CA GLU A 636 5.00 -59.46 12.08
C GLU A 636 4.77 -57.95 12.11
N ARG A 637 5.35 -57.21 11.15
CA ARG A 637 5.14 -55.77 10.98
C ARG A 637 3.69 -55.43 10.63
N GLY A 638 3.07 -56.18 9.72
CA GLY A 638 1.65 -56.07 9.38
C GLY A 638 0.75 -56.34 10.59
N SER A 639 0.95 -57.46 11.28
CA SER A 639 0.19 -57.83 12.47
C SER A 639 0.37 -56.86 13.65
N ALA A 640 1.56 -56.27 13.81
CA ALA A 640 1.80 -55.24 14.83
C ALA A 640 1.05 -53.95 14.51
N ALA A 641 1.09 -53.49 13.26
CA ALA A 641 0.37 -52.30 12.82
C ALA A 641 -1.17 -52.49 12.91
N ALA A 642 -1.67 -53.68 12.59
CA ALA A 642 -3.08 -54.03 12.72
C ALA A 642 -3.55 -53.96 14.19
N ARG A 643 -2.78 -54.54 15.12
CA ARG A 643 -3.08 -54.47 16.57
C ARG A 643 -3.04 -53.03 17.10
N GLU A 644 -2.07 -52.23 16.65
CA GLU A 644 -1.98 -50.80 16.99
C GLU A 644 -3.24 -50.05 16.51
N ALA A 645 -3.67 -50.28 15.27
CA ALA A 645 -4.88 -49.66 14.71
C ALA A 645 -6.16 -50.06 15.47
N LEU A 646 -6.32 -51.35 15.77
CA LEU A 646 -7.47 -51.84 16.56
C LEU A 646 -7.48 -51.28 17.98
N GLN A 647 -6.32 -51.21 18.64
CA GLN A 647 -6.22 -50.63 19.98
C GLN A 647 -6.57 -49.14 19.99
N SER A 648 -6.07 -48.38 19.02
CA SER A 648 -6.38 -46.95 18.90
C SER A 648 -7.87 -46.72 18.64
N ALA A 649 -8.47 -47.51 17.74
CA ALA A 649 -9.90 -47.39 17.44
C ALA A 649 -10.78 -47.82 18.61
N ARG A 650 -10.39 -48.87 19.35
CA ARG A 650 -11.05 -49.30 20.57
C ARG A 650 -11.06 -48.18 21.63
N SER A 651 -9.95 -47.47 21.79
CA SER A 651 -9.84 -46.33 22.71
C SER A 651 -10.75 -45.15 22.32
N LEU A 652 -10.99 -44.95 21.01
CA LEU A 652 -11.88 -43.93 20.51
C LEU A 652 -13.36 -44.33 20.69
N LEU A 653 -13.70 -45.59 20.39
CA LEU A 653 -15.07 -46.09 20.32
C LEU A 653 -15.66 -46.48 21.69
N LEU A 654 -14.87 -46.99 22.65
CA LEU A 654 -15.36 -47.48 23.95
C LEU A 654 -15.47 -46.40 25.04
N ARG A 655 -15.56 -45.12 24.67
CA ARG A 655 -15.69 -44.03 25.65
C ARG A 655 -17.09 -44.04 26.28
N LYS A 656 -17.16 -44.33 27.58
CA LYS A 656 -18.44 -44.40 28.31
C LYS A 656 -18.88 -43.06 28.89
N GLU A 657 -17.95 -42.23 29.36
CA GLU A 657 -18.29 -40.98 30.06
C GLU A 657 -18.36 -39.76 29.13
N HIS A 658 -17.61 -39.78 28.02
CA HIS A 658 -17.52 -38.68 27.05
C HIS A 658 -17.57 -39.20 25.61
N PRO A 659 -18.75 -39.26 24.97
CA PRO A 659 -18.86 -39.72 23.59
C PRO A 659 -18.21 -38.71 22.64
N TRP A 660 -17.54 -39.19 21.58
CA TRP A 660 -16.76 -38.37 20.65
C TRP A 660 -17.57 -37.24 19.97
N LEU A 661 -17.16 -35.99 20.10
CA LEU A 661 -17.89 -34.79 19.67
C LEU A 661 -19.29 -34.67 20.29
N PRO A 662 -19.40 -34.61 21.64
CA PRO A 662 -20.69 -34.43 22.28
C PRO A 662 -21.20 -33.02 22.04
N SER A 663 -22.51 -32.84 21.93
CA SER A 663 -23.10 -31.51 22.08
C SER A 663 -23.47 -31.31 23.55
N ARG A 664 -22.88 -30.31 24.20
CA ARG A 664 -23.35 -29.86 25.52
C ARG A 664 -24.57 -28.94 25.36
N GLU A 665 -25.35 -28.83 26.44
CA GLU A 665 -26.50 -27.95 26.51
C GLU A 665 -26.05 -26.49 26.35
N GLU A 666 -26.36 -25.88 25.21
CA GLU A 666 -26.26 -24.43 25.04
C GLU A 666 -27.66 -23.85 24.87
N ASN A 667 -28.04 -23.01 25.85
CA ASN A 667 -29.17 -22.09 25.84
C ASN A 667 -30.52 -22.70 25.45
N VAL A 668 -31.38 -22.92 26.44
CA VAL A 668 -32.83 -22.95 26.22
C VAL A 668 -33.22 -21.62 25.58
N TYR A 669 -33.27 -21.59 24.25
CA TYR A 669 -33.80 -20.45 23.51
C TYR A 669 -35.29 -20.36 23.89
N GLU A 670 -35.60 -19.50 24.86
CA GLU A 670 -36.96 -19.00 25.10
C GLU A 670 -37.35 -18.04 23.95
N ALA A 671 -37.26 -18.50 22.70
CA ALA A 671 -37.61 -17.69 21.56
C ALA A 671 -39.13 -17.66 21.40
N VAL A 672 -39.70 -16.46 21.46
CA VAL A 672 -41.12 -16.18 21.22
C VAL A 672 -41.48 -16.35 19.73
N GLU A 673 -40.48 -16.42 18.84
CA GLU A 673 -40.60 -16.55 17.39
C GLU A 673 -39.98 -17.85 16.85
N PRO A 674 -40.48 -18.38 15.70
CA PRO A 674 -39.94 -19.60 15.09
C PRO A 674 -38.54 -19.39 14.50
N ILE A 675 -37.59 -20.20 14.96
CA ILE A 675 -36.20 -20.25 14.51
C ILE A 675 -36.05 -21.24 13.34
N PHE A 676 -35.25 -20.89 12.35
CA PHE A 676 -34.84 -21.76 11.24
C PHE A 676 -33.40 -22.21 11.41
N LEU A 677 -33.09 -23.39 10.90
CA LEU A 677 -31.74 -23.92 10.75
C LEU A 677 -31.32 -23.73 9.30
N GLU A 678 -30.07 -23.34 9.09
CA GLU A 678 -29.52 -23.11 7.77
C GLU A 678 -28.12 -23.73 7.67
N LEU A 679 -27.93 -24.64 6.73
CA LEU A 679 -26.67 -25.31 6.45
C LEU A 679 -26.20 -24.97 5.03
N HIS A 680 -24.95 -24.53 4.93
CA HIS A 680 -24.26 -24.20 3.70
C HIS A 680 -23.07 -25.13 3.53
N ALA A 681 -23.01 -25.83 2.40
CA ALA A 681 -21.91 -26.72 2.06
C ALA A 681 -21.41 -26.44 0.64
N SER A 682 -20.09 -26.24 0.50
CA SER A 682 -19.43 -26.20 -0.80
C SER A 682 -18.76 -27.56 -1.04
N ALA A 683 -19.13 -28.26 -2.10
CA ALA A 683 -18.68 -29.64 -2.34
C ALA A 683 -18.29 -29.90 -3.80
N MET A 684 -17.44 -30.90 -4.01
CA MET A 684 -17.17 -31.48 -5.32
C MET A 684 -17.96 -32.78 -5.46
N LEU A 685 -18.49 -33.06 -6.66
CA LEU A 685 -19.12 -34.35 -6.93
C LEU A 685 -18.07 -35.33 -7.45
N CYS A 686 -17.99 -36.51 -6.85
CA CYS A 686 -17.02 -37.54 -7.21
C CYS A 686 -17.73 -38.83 -7.61
N LEU A 687 -17.33 -39.41 -8.74
CA LEU A 687 -17.80 -40.72 -9.18
C LEU A 687 -17.29 -41.83 -8.23
N PRO A 688 -17.88 -43.04 -8.27
CA PRO A 688 -17.37 -44.18 -7.50
C PRO A 688 -15.91 -44.53 -7.81
N SER A 689 -15.40 -44.15 -8.99
CA SER A 689 -13.99 -44.29 -9.38
C SER A 689 -13.04 -43.34 -8.62
N GLY A 690 -13.56 -42.34 -7.91
CA GLY A 690 -12.79 -41.27 -7.29
C GLY A 690 -12.54 -40.06 -8.21
N GLU A 691 -12.94 -40.14 -9.47
CA GLU A 691 -12.80 -39.04 -10.45
C GLU A 691 -13.85 -37.94 -10.21
N CYS A 692 -13.45 -36.68 -10.43
CA CYS A 692 -14.37 -35.54 -10.31
C CYS A 692 -15.40 -35.51 -11.45
N MET A 693 -16.67 -35.34 -11.09
CA MET A 693 -17.77 -35.10 -12.01
C MET A 693 -18.02 -33.59 -12.16
N CYS A 694 -17.94 -33.09 -13.40
CA CYS A 694 -18.26 -31.69 -13.68
C CYS A 694 -19.78 -31.44 -13.54
N PRO A 695 -20.22 -30.55 -12.65
CA PRO A 695 -21.64 -30.26 -12.49
C PRO A 695 -22.19 -29.45 -13.67
N ASP A 696 -23.44 -29.72 -14.04
CA ASP A 696 -24.24 -28.90 -14.93
C ASP A 696 -25.61 -28.59 -14.29
N ALA A 697 -26.44 -27.79 -14.98
CA ALA A 697 -27.76 -27.42 -14.45
C ALA A 697 -28.68 -28.63 -14.23
N THR A 698 -28.53 -29.69 -15.03
CA THR A 698 -29.32 -30.92 -14.92
C THR A 698 -28.91 -31.73 -13.69
N ILE A 699 -27.61 -31.86 -13.46
CA ILE A 699 -27.03 -32.51 -12.27
C ILE A 699 -27.45 -31.76 -11.02
N CYS A 700 -27.39 -30.42 -11.01
CA CYS A 700 -27.82 -29.62 -9.86
C CYS A 700 -29.32 -29.81 -9.55
N ALA A 701 -30.19 -29.79 -10.58
CA ALA A 701 -31.62 -30.03 -10.41
C ALA A 701 -31.92 -31.46 -9.92
N THR A 702 -31.17 -32.44 -10.42
CA THR A 702 -31.31 -33.85 -10.00
C THR A 702 -30.87 -34.04 -8.56
N LEU A 703 -29.74 -33.44 -8.16
CA LEU A 703 -29.22 -33.47 -6.79
C LEU A 703 -30.20 -32.80 -5.82
N MET A 704 -30.74 -31.64 -6.19
CA MET A 704 -31.77 -30.94 -5.42
C MET A 704 -33.01 -31.82 -5.20
N SER A 705 -33.50 -32.48 -6.25
CA SER A 705 -34.63 -33.41 -6.17
C SER A 705 -34.32 -34.64 -5.29
N ALA A 706 -33.11 -35.16 -5.38
CA ALA A 706 -32.65 -36.29 -4.57
C ALA A 706 -32.54 -35.92 -3.09
N LEU A 707 -32.05 -34.72 -2.77
CA LEU A 707 -32.03 -34.18 -1.41
C LEU A 707 -33.44 -34.01 -0.86
N TYR A 708 -34.39 -33.46 -1.62
CA TYR A 708 -35.81 -33.44 -1.20
C TYR A 708 -36.38 -34.84 -0.97
N SER A 709 -35.99 -35.82 -1.79
CA SER A 709 -36.45 -37.21 -1.67
C SER A 709 -35.81 -37.98 -0.50
N SER A 710 -34.83 -37.41 0.19
CA SER A 710 -34.18 -38.03 1.36
C SER A 710 -35.03 -37.93 2.64
N VAL A 711 -36.09 -37.13 2.61
CA VAL A 711 -37.03 -36.92 3.72
C VAL A 711 -38.47 -37.15 3.24
N SER A 712 -39.42 -37.38 4.15
CA SER A 712 -40.83 -37.58 3.78
C SER A 712 -41.50 -36.27 3.37
N GLU A 713 -42.54 -36.35 2.53
CA GLU A 713 -43.31 -35.18 2.10
C GLU A 713 -43.94 -34.41 3.28
N GLU A 714 -44.36 -35.13 4.33
CA GLU A 714 -44.86 -34.55 5.58
C GLU A 714 -43.79 -33.67 6.24
N VAL A 715 -42.56 -34.18 6.33
CA VAL A 715 -41.43 -33.45 6.92
C VAL A 715 -41.05 -32.23 6.07
N VAL A 716 -41.12 -32.31 4.74
CA VAL A 716 -40.88 -31.14 3.86
C VAL A 716 -41.87 -30.02 4.16
N LEU A 717 -43.15 -30.35 4.33
CA LEU A 717 -44.22 -29.39 4.59
C LEU A 717 -44.16 -28.84 6.02
N ASP A 718 -44.09 -29.71 7.01
CA ASP A 718 -44.12 -29.35 8.43
C ASP A 718 -42.89 -28.55 8.84
N ARG A 719 -41.71 -28.94 8.33
CA ARG A 719 -40.44 -28.24 8.58
C ARG A 719 -40.20 -27.08 7.61
N GLN A 720 -41.07 -26.83 6.64
CA GLN A 720 -40.85 -25.81 5.59
C GLN A 720 -39.46 -25.93 4.93
N LEU A 721 -39.07 -27.15 4.57
CA LEU A 721 -37.73 -27.45 4.06
C LEU A 721 -37.49 -26.79 2.70
N MET A 722 -36.38 -26.08 2.58
CA MET A 722 -35.86 -25.51 1.34
C MET A 722 -34.50 -26.10 1.02
N VAL A 723 -34.33 -26.55 -0.21
CA VAL A 723 -33.07 -27.06 -0.76
C VAL A 723 -32.72 -26.24 -1.97
N ASN A 724 -31.51 -25.70 -2.01
CA ASN A 724 -30.95 -25.02 -3.16
C ASN A 724 -29.60 -25.63 -3.51
N VAL A 725 -29.39 -25.92 -4.79
CA VAL A 725 -28.13 -26.45 -5.33
C VAL A 725 -27.75 -25.63 -6.55
N ALA A 726 -26.57 -25.01 -6.52
CA ALA A 726 -26.07 -24.20 -7.62
C ALA A 726 -24.61 -24.51 -7.91
N ILE A 727 -24.17 -24.28 -9.15
CA ILE A 727 -22.75 -24.34 -9.50
C ILE A 727 -22.06 -23.12 -8.89
N SER A 728 -20.91 -23.31 -8.27
CA SER A 728 -20.15 -22.22 -7.67
C SER A 728 -19.69 -21.23 -8.74
N SER A 729 -19.87 -19.93 -8.49
CA SER A 729 -19.42 -18.88 -9.42
C SER A 729 -17.90 -18.73 -9.45
N LYS A 730 -17.20 -19.23 -8.42
CA LYS A 730 -15.74 -19.15 -8.28
C LYS A 730 -15.03 -20.39 -8.85
N ASP A 731 -15.68 -21.55 -8.83
CA ASP A 731 -15.11 -22.80 -9.32
C ASP A 731 -16.17 -23.65 -10.04
N LYS A 732 -15.94 -23.90 -11.33
CA LYS A 732 -16.85 -24.66 -12.20
C LYS A 732 -17.01 -26.13 -11.81
N TYR A 733 -16.13 -26.70 -10.98
CA TYR A 733 -16.23 -28.08 -10.50
C TYR A 733 -16.88 -28.19 -9.11
N CYS A 734 -17.11 -27.08 -8.42
CA CYS A 734 -17.74 -27.06 -7.11
C CYS A 734 -19.23 -26.72 -7.23
N ILE A 735 -20.02 -27.32 -6.35
CA ILE A 735 -21.43 -26.99 -6.11
C ILE A 735 -21.58 -26.32 -4.74
N GLU A 736 -22.54 -25.43 -4.63
CA GLU A 736 -23.01 -24.83 -3.39
C GLU A 736 -24.37 -25.44 -3.05
N VAL A 737 -24.48 -26.04 -1.86
CA VAL A 737 -25.70 -26.66 -1.34
C VAL A 737 -26.15 -25.87 -0.12
N VAL A 738 -27.36 -25.32 -0.19
CA VAL A 738 -27.98 -24.58 0.92
C VAL A 738 -29.26 -25.29 1.33
N LEU A 739 -29.32 -25.71 2.59
CA LEU A 739 -30.48 -26.34 3.19
C LEU A 739 -31.03 -25.43 4.29
N ARG A 740 -32.35 -25.20 4.30
CA ARG A 740 -33.02 -24.42 5.35
C ARG A 740 -34.30 -25.10 5.82
N CYS A 741 -34.51 -25.23 7.12
CA CYS A 741 -35.75 -25.79 7.68
C CYS A 741 -36.11 -25.18 9.04
N LEU A 742 -37.35 -25.35 9.48
CA LEU A 742 -37.81 -24.97 10.81
C LEU A 742 -37.13 -25.85 11.87
N ALA A 743 -36.55 -25.21 12.89
CA ALA A 743 -35.92 -25.88 14.01
C ALA A 743 -36.99 -26.49 14.94
N ILE A 744 -36.77 -27.72 15.41
CA ILE A 744 -37.59 -28.35 16.45
C ILE A 744 -36.69 -28.80 17.62
N GLU A 745 -37.31 -29.17 18.74
CA GLU A 745 -36.60 -29.77 19.88
C GLU A 745 -35.85 -31.03 19.41
N GLY A 746 -34.54 -31.07 19.70
CA GLY A 746 -33.62 -32.12 19.25
C GLY A 746 -32.66 -31.71 18.13
N ASP A 747 -32.91 -30.62 17.37
CA ASP A 747 -31.98 -30.12 16.34
C ASP A 747 -31.01 -29.05 16.87
N GLY A 748 -30.41 -29.27 18.03
CA GLY A 748 -29.66 -28.21 18.71
C GLY A 748 -30.54 -27.25 19.52
N LEU A 749 -31.82 -27.59 19.73
CA LEU A 749 -32.71 -26.95 20.71
C LEU A 749 -33.12 -27.97 21.78
N GLY A 750 -33.01 -27.65 23.06
CA GLY A 750 -33.41 -28.55 24.16
C GLY A 750 -32.47 -29.75 24.37
N LEU A 751 -32.97 -30.85 24.93
CA LEU A 751 -32.14 -32.03 25.27
C LEU A 751 -31.72 -32.84 24.03
N HIS A 752 -30.42 -33.10 23.88
CA HIS A 752 -29.85 -33.86 22.75
C HIS A 752 -29.58 -35.31 23.12
N VAL A 753 -30.56 -36.19 22.91
CA VAL A 753 -30.43 -37.61 23.28
C VAL A 753 -29.51 -38.40 22.32
N LEU A 754 -29.46 -38.03 21.03
CA LEU A 754 -28.78 -38.82 19.99
C LEU A 754 -27.46 -38.22 19.45
N ASN A 755 -27.25 -36.90 19.58
CA ASN A 755 -26.07 -36.19 19.04
C ASN A 755 -25.81 -36.50 17.56
N ASP A 756 -26.86 -36.50 16.74
CA ASP A 756 -26.84 -36.95 15.36
C ASP A 756 -26.91 -35.79 14.34
N GLY A 757 -27.01 -34.54 14.82
CA GLY A 757 -27.07 -33.34 14.00
C GLY A 757 -28.43 -33.11 13.33
N GLY A 758 -29.44 -33.93 13.65
CA GLY A 758 -30.80 -33.77 13.17
C GLY A 758 -30.97 -33.99 11.66
N ILE A 759 -32.02 -33.39 11.11
CA ILE A 759 -32.44 -33.64 9.72
C ILE A 759 -31.44 -33.14 8.68
N LEU A 760 -30.91 -31.93 8.85
CA LEU A 760 -29.98 -31.33 7.88
C LEU A 760 -28.67 -32.11 7.79
N ALA A 761 -28.14 -32.57 8.92
CA ALA A 761 -26.97 -33.44 8.96
C ALA A 761 -27.25 -34.78 8.26
N SER A 762 -28.42 -35.39 8.48
CA SER A 762 -28.79 -36.65 7.83
C SER A 762 -28.86 -36.52 6.30
N MET A 763 -29.45 -35.44 5.79
CA MET A 763 -29.56 -35.19 4.34
C MET A 763 -28.19 -35.05 3.68
N VAL A 764 -27.31 -34.24 4.28
CA VAL A 764 -25.95 -34.02 3.76
C VAL A 764 -25.10 -35.28 3.90
N ALA A 765 -25.26 -36.04 5.00
CA ALA A 765 -24.57 -37.32 5.19
C ALA A 765 -24.93 -38.33 4.09
N ALA A 766 -26.20 -38.41 3.66
CA ALA A 766 -26.61 -39.26 2.55
C ALA A 766 -25.94 -38.87 1.22
N GLY A 767 -25.81 -37.56 0.95
CA GLY A 767 -25.06 -37.04 -0.20
C GLY A 767 -23.57 -37.34 -0.12
N PHE A 768 -22.97 -37.14 1.06
CA PHE A 768 -21.57 -37.45 1.34
C PHE A 768 -21.26 -38.93 1.11
N LYS A 769 -22.10 -39.83 1.61
CA LYS A 769 -21.94 -41.28 1.49
C LYS A 769 -22.28 -41.83 0.09
N GLY A 770 -22.86 -41.01 -0.79
CA GLY A 770 -23.25 -41.41 -2.14
C GLY A 770 -24.51 -42.27 -2.21
N GLU A 771 -25.41 -42.05 -1.25
CA GLU A 771 -26.60 -42.89 -0.97
C GLU A 771 -27.91 -42.14 -1.22
N LEU A 772 -27.85 -41.01 -1.95
CA LEU A 772 -29.03 -40.23 -2.28
C LEU A 772 -29.97 -41.02 -3.19
N ALA A 773 -31.18 -41.28 -2.70
CA ALA A 773 -32.23 -41.91 -3.47
C ALA A 773 -32.54 -41.08 -4.73
N ARG A 774 -32.66 -41.75 -5.88
CA ARG A 774 -32.94 -41.14 -7.19
C ARG A 774 -31.83 -40.23 -7.73
N PHE A 775 -30.62 -40.33 -7.17
CA PHE A 775 -29.40 -39.79 -7.78
C PHE A 775 -28.56 -40.90 -8.43
N GLN A 776 -27.43 -40.54 -9.04
CA GLN A 776 -26.49 -41.52 -9.59
C GLN A 776 -25.85 -42.33 -8.46
N ILE A 777 -25.92 -43.66 -8.58
CA ILE A 777 -25.47 -44.60 -7.53
C ILE A 777 -23.97 -44.41 -7.27
N GLY A 778 -23.62 -44.23 -5.99
CA GLY A 778 -22.23 -44.14 -5.53
C GLY A 778 -21.53 -42.82 -5.86
N VAL A 779 -22.23 -41.83 -6.40
CA VAL A 779 -21.68 -40.47 -6.56
C VAL A 779 -21.70 -39.76 -5.22
N THR A 780 -20.53 -39.40 -4.72
CA THR A 780 -20.34 -38.78 -3.40
C THR A 780 -20.18 -37.26 -3.49
N MET A 781 -20.49 -36.57 -2.41
CA MET A 781 -20.20 -35.14 -2.23
C MET A 781 -18.96 -34.96 -1.35
N GLU A 782 -17.80 -34.62 -1.91
CA GLU A 782 -16.61 -34.26 -1.14
C GLU A 782 -16.74 -32.81 -0.62
N ILE A 783 -17.06 -32.65 0.67
CA ILE A 783 -17.41 -31.36 1.27
C ILE A 783 -16.14 -30.58 1.62
N SER A 784 -15.88 -29.50 0.88
CA SER A 784 -14.72 -28.64 1.09
C SER A 784 -14.91 -27.54 2.11
N ARG A 785 -16.13 -27.06 2.28
CA ARG A 785 -16.51 -26.01 3.22
C ARG A 785 -17.88 -26.32 3.80
N LEU A 786 -18.03 -26.10 5.11
CA LEU A 786 -19.27 -26.37 5.81
C LEU A 786 -19.55 -25.32 6.87
N ASP A 787 -20.72 -24.69 6.82
CA ASP A 787 -21.19 -23.70 7.79
C ASP A 787 -22.64 -24.02 8.16
N ALA A 788 -22.99 -23.99 9.45
CA ALA A 788 -24.37 -24.14 9.90
C ALA A 788 -24.72 -23.05 10.91
N ARG A 789 -25.92 -22.47 10.78
CA ARG A 789 -26.37 -21.31 11.57
C ARG A 789 -27.86 -21.37 11.85
N TYR A 790 -28.28 -20.73 12.93
CA TYR A 790 -29.67 -20.37 13.18
C TYR A 790 -30.03 -19.11 12.38
N SER A 791 -31.21 -19.08 11.77
CA SER A 791 -31.75 -17.92 11.05
C SER A 791 -33.19 -17.62 11.43
N ASN A 792 -33.58 -16.35 11.38
CA ASN A 792 -34.96 -15.94 11.64
C ASN A 792 -35.84 -16.10 10.38
N LYS A 793 -37.16 -15.83 10.49
CA LYS A 793 -38.09 -15.87 9.34
C LYS A 793 -37.63 -15.00 8.16
N GLY A 794 -37.00 -13.86 8.43
CA GLY A 794 -36.49 -12.92 7.43
C GLY A 794 -35.17 -13.33 6.78
N GLY A 795 -34.54 -14.42 7.20
CA GLY A 795 -33.24 -14.89 6.69
C GLY A 795 -32.03 -14.20 7.30
N SER A 796 -32.19 -13.44 8.38
CA SER A 796 -31.05 -12.91 9.15
C SER A 796 -30.48 -14.02 10.03
N LEU A 797 -29.16 -14.17 10.02
CA LEU A 797 -28.43 -15.21 10.75
C LEU A 797 -28.17 -14.75 12.20
N GLU A 798 -28.50 -15.58 13.19
CA GLU A 798 -28.46 -15.24 14.62
C GLU A 798 -27.27 -15.85 15.38
N GLY A 799 -26.83 -17.07 15.03
CA GLY A 799 -25.72 -17.75 15.72
C GLY A 799 -25.28 -19.04 15.03
N PRO A 800 -24.11 -19.63 15.39
CA PRO A 800 -23.64 -20.89 14.83
C PRO A 800 -24.47 -22.08 15.36
N ALA A 801 -24.87 -22.98 14.47
CA ALA A 801 -25.55 -24.23 14.82
C ALA A 801 -24.55 -25.40 14.82
N SER A 802 -23.60 -25.36 15.77
CA SER A 802 -22.49 -26.32 15.88
C SER A 802 -22.96 -27.77 16.01
N TYR A 803 -24.12 -28.00 16.65
CA TYR A 803 -24.78 -29.30 16.76
C TYR A 803 -24.91 -30.03 15.41
N ILE A 804 -25.33 -29.32 14.36
CA ILE A 804 -25.56 -29.91 13.03
C ILE A 804 -24.25 -30.41 12.45
N VAL A 805 -23.18 -29.61 12.56
CA VAL A 805 -21.87 -29.93 12.00
C VAL A 805 -21.18 -31.05 12.78
N ARG A 806 -21.21 -31.00 14.13
CA ARG A 806 -20.70 -32.07 15.01
C ARG A 806 -21.42 -33.40 14.73
N GLY A 807 -22.75 -33.36 14.63
CA GLY A 807 -23.57 -34.52 14.29
C GLY A 807 -23.33 -35.08 12.90
N LEU A 808 -23.15 -34.23 11.88
CA LEU A 808 -22.74 -34.66 10.54
C LEU A 808 -21.38 -35.36 10.58
N CYS A 809 -20.40 -34.80 11.29
CA CYS A 809 -19.10 -35.44 11.48
C CYS A 809 -19.24 -36.81 12.16
N ARG A 810 -20.08 -36.94 13.19
CA ARG A 810 -20.41 -38.24 13.83
C ARG A 810 -21.04 -39.23 12.86
N ARG A 811 -22.03 -38.81 12.07
CA ARG A 811 -22.71 -39.64 11.05
C ARG A 811 -21.77 -40.14 9.95
N CYS A 812 -20.72 -39.40 9.62
CA CYS A 812 -19.77 -39.79 8.57
C CYS A 812 -18.55 -40.53 9.13
N CYS A 813 -17.98 -40.07 10.25
CA CYS A 813 -16.70 -40.55 10.76
C CYS A 813 -16.82 -41.82 11.61
N LEU A 814 -17.79 -41.91 12.53
CA LEU A 814 -17.88 -43.05 13.45
C LEU A 814 -18.22 -44.37 12.73
N PRO A 815 -19.23 -44.43 11.82
CA PRO A 815 -19.47 -45.63 11.03
C PRO A 815 -18.25 -46.05 10.20
N GLU A 816 -17.52 -45.09 9.65
CA GLU A 816 -16.33 -45.37 8.84
C GLU A 816 -15.16 -45.89 9.69
N VAL A 817 -14.95 -45.39 10.91
CA VAL A 817 -13.99 -45.97 11.86
C VAL A 817 -14.35 -47.42 12.17
N VAL A 818 -15.63 -47.73 12.39
CA VAL A 818 -16.09 -49.11 12.63
C VAL A 818 -15.84 -50.01 11.43
N LEU A 819 -16.18 -49.57 10.21
CA LEU A 819 -15.95 -50.35 8.99
C LEU A 819 -14.45 -50.62 8.77
N ARG A 820 -13.60 -49.64 9.05
CA ARG A 820 -12.14 -49.80 9.03
C ARG A 820 -11.65 -50.79 10.08
N CYS A 821 -12.23 -50.78 11.29
CA CYS A 821 -11.93 -51.79 12.32
C CYS A 821 -12.27 -53.20 11.83
N MET A 822 -13.47 -53.37 11.24
CA MET A 822 -13.86 -54.66 10.67
C MET A 822 -12.92 -55.10 9.55
N GLN A 823 -12.47 -54.19 8.69
CA GLN A 823 -11.50 -54.50 7.65
C GLN A 823 -10.16 -54.98 8.23
N VAL A 824 -9.67 -54.33 9.29
CA VAL A 824 -8.45 -54.77 10.00
C VAL A 824 -8.67 -56.13 10.68
N LEU A 825 -9.84 -56.36 11.28
CA LEU A 825 -10.18 -57.63 11.93
C LEU A 825 -10.18 -58.81 10.96
N VAL A 826 -10.73 -58.63 9.75
CA VAL A 826 -10.72 -59.65 8.70
C VAL A 826 -9.27 -60.03 8.34
N SER A 827 -8.40 -59.05 8.07
CA SER A 827 -6.98 -59.29 7.75
C SER A 827 -6.19 -59.95 8.91
N VAL A 828 -6.48 -59.56 10.15
CA VAL A 828 -5.85 -60.18 11.34
C VAL A 828 -6.26 -61.65 11.48
N VAL A 829 -7.54 -61.96 11.26
CA VAL A 829 -8.01 -63.35 11.27
C VAL A 829 -7.40 -64.10 10.11
N GLU A 830 -7.43 -63.62 8.86
CA GLU A 830 -6.77 -64.29 7.71
C GLU A 830 -5.29 -64.65 8.01
N SER A 831 -4.61 -63.83 8.81
CA SER A 831 -3.20 -64.00 9.18
C SER A 831 -2.94 -64.97 10.35
N GLY A 832 -3.95 -65.62 10.93
CA GLY A 832 -3.78 -66.60 12.02
C GLY A 832 -3.98 -66.07 13.45
N GLY A 833 -4.45 -64.83 13.63
CA GLY A 833 -4.62 -64.22 14.95
C GLY A 833 -6.09 -64.15 15.39
N PRO A 834 -6.58 -64.95 16.35
CA PRO A 834 -7.89 -64.70 16.94
C PRO A 834 -7.87 -63.38 17.72
N SER A 835 -8.84 -62.50 17.47
CA SER A 835 -8.93 -61.19 18.13
C SER A 835 -10.07 -61.15 19.15
N GLU A 836 -9.75 -60.82 20.41
CA GLU A 836 -10.73 -60.57 21.47
C GLU A 836 -11.59 -59.31 21.23
N SER A 837 -11.22 -58.45 20.27
CA SER A 837 -11.88 -57.16 20.06
C SER A 837 -13.09 -57.20 19.13
N HIS A 838 -13.39 -58.33 18.48
CA HIS A 838 -14.53 -58.46 17.57
C HIS A 838 -15.86 -58.39 18.33
N ASP A 839 -16.03 -59.21 19.37
CA ASP A 839 -17.30 -59.31 20.10
C ASP A 839 -17.64 -58.00 20.82
N ASP A 840 -16.64 -57.32 21.37
CA ASP A 840 -16.75 -55.98 21.94
C ASP A 840 -17.29 -54.96 20.93
N LEU A 841 -16.86 -55.05 19.66
CA LEU A 841 -17.29 -54.13 18.61
C LEU A 841 -18.74 -54.40 18.19
N ILE A 842 -19.15 -55.67 18.09
CA ILE A 842 -20.54 -56.06 17.80
C ILE A 842 -21.46 -55.59 18.94
N GLU A 843 -21.08 -55.82 20.20
CA GLU A 843 -21.84 -55.38 21.38
C GLU A 843 -21.97 -53.85 21.40
N LEU A 844 -20.89 -53.13 21.08
CA LEU A 844 -20.90 -51.67 21.03
C LEU A 844 -21.91 -51.12 19.99
N ILE A 845 -21.96 -51.71 18.79
CA ILE A 845 -22.86 -51.25 17.71
C ILE A 845 -24.31 -51.60 18.02
N THR A 846 -24.55 -52.78 18.61
CA THR A 846 -25.89 -53.29 18.91
C THR A 846 -26.47 -52.72 20.22
N SER A 847 -25.63 -52.15 21.08
CA SER A 847 -26.06 -51.51 22.32
C SER A 847 -26.93 -50.27 22.05
N PRO A 848 -28.16 -50.21 22.58
CA PRO A 848 -29.01 -49.03 22.45
C PRO A 848 -28.46 -47.83 23.24
N GLU A 849 -27.57 -48.05 24.21
CA GLU A 849 -26.98 -46.99 25.05
C GLU A 849 -25.93 -46.15 24.30
N THR A 850 -25.28 -46.73 23.29
CA THR A 850 -24.21 -46.05 22.52
C THR A 850 -24.77 -45.20 21.38
N GLY A 851 -25.99 -45.50 20.92
CA GLY A 851 -26.66 -44.80 19.81
C GLY A 851 -25.95 -44.91 18.45
N LEU A 852 -24.87 -45.71 18.34
CA LEU A 852 -24.04 -45.78 17.13
C LEU A 852 -24.82 -46.33 15.93
N LEU A 853 -25.70 -47.30 16.15
CA LEU A 853 -26.51 -47.91 15.09
C LEU A 853 -27.30 -46.87 14.27
N HIS A 854 -27.78 -45.79 14.92
CA HIS A 854 -28.54 -44.72 14.28
C HIS A 854 -27.71 -43.81 13.35
N LEU A 855 -26.38 -43.87 13.46
CA LEU A 855 -25.44 -43.11 12.62
C LEU A 855 -25.13 -43.80 11.29
N PHE A 856 -25.29 -45.13 11.24
CA PHE A 856 -25.06 -45.89 10.03
C PHE A 856 -26.17 -45.62 9.01
N SER A 857 -25.78 -45.61 7.74
CA SER A 857 -26.74 -45.75 6.66
C SER A 857 -27.08 -47.22 6.40
N GLN A 858 -28.11 -47.44 5.59
CA GLN A 858 -28.48 -48.80 5.17
C GLN A 858 -27.36 -49.49 4.39
N GLN A 859 -26.65 -48.77 3.52
CA GLN A 859 -25.57 -49.36 2.73
C GLN A 859 -24.32 -49.64 3.58
N GLN A 860 -23.98 -48.75 4.53
CA GLN A 860 -22.90 -49.02 5.48
C GLN A 860 -23.22 -50.20 6.40
N LEU A 861 -24.47 -50.37 6.84
CA LEU A 861 -24.88 -51.56 7.59
C LEU A 861 -24.75 -52.82 6.73
N GLN A 862 -25.12 -52.74 5.45
CA GLN A 862 -24.95 -53.86 4.54
C GLN A 862 -23.47 -54.23 4.35
N GLU A 863 -22.60 -53.23 4.18
CA GLU A 863 -21.15 -53.42 4.11
C GLU A 863 -20.59 -54.02 5.40
N PHE A 864 -21.02 -53.52 6.56
CA PHE A 864 -20.66 -54.06 7.86
C PHE A 864 -21.03 -55.54 7.98
N LEU A 865 -22.25 -55.92 7.59
CA LEU A 865 -22.70 -57.32 7.59
C LEU A 865 -21.91 -58.18 6.59
N PHE A 866 -21.46 -57.62 5.47
CA PHE A 866 -20.56 -58.34 4.56
C PHE A 866 -19.20 -58.60 5.22
N LEU A 867 -18.61 -57.60 5.88
CA LEU A 867 -17.33 -57.77 6.58
C LEU A 867 -17.44 -58.76 7.76
N GLU A 868 -18.55 -58.74 8.50
CA GLU A 868 -18.82 -59.71 9.57
C GLU A 868 -18.96 -61.14 9.03
N ARG A 869 -19.59 -61.29 7.86
CA ARG A 869 -19.67 -62.58 7.18
C ARG A 869 -18.29 -63.08 6.77
N GLU A 870 -17.46 -62.23 6.15
CA GLU A 870 -16.10 -62.60 5.74
C GLU A 870 -15.24 -62.99 6.96
N TYR A 871 -15.31 -62.21 8.04
CA TYR A 871 -14.65 -62.51 9.31
C TYR A 871 -15.06 -63.90 9.84
N SER A 872 -16.36 -64.20 9.83
CA SER A 872 -16.91 -65.47 10.28
C SER A 872 -16.46 -66.65 9.42
N ILE A 873 -16.37 -66.45 8.10
CA ILE A 873 -15.85 -67.46 7.16
C ILE A 873 -14.38 -67.75 7.47
N CYS A 874 -13.54 -66.72 7.61
CA CYS A 874 -12.12 -66.88 7.93
C CYS A 874 -11.93 -67.62 9.26
N CYS A 875 -12.74 -67.29 10.28
CA CYS A 875 -12.72 -68.02 11.56
C CYS A 875 -13.07 -69.51 11.41
N MET A 876 -14.01 -69.86 10.52
CA MET A 876 -14.39 -71.25 10.25
C MET A 876 -13.30 -72.01 9.48
N GLU A 877 -12.66 -71.38 8.51
CA GLU A 877 -11.57 -71.97 7.73
C GLU A 877 -10.36 -72.28 8.61
N GLN A 878 -10.03 -71.42 9.57
CA GLN A 878 -8.95 -71.69 10.53
C GLN A 878 -9.23 -72.88 11.44
N ARG A 879 -10.47 -72.98 11.93
CA ARG A 879 -10.88 -74.14 12.74
C ARG A 879 -10.80 -75.45 11.96
N GLN A 880 -10.98 -75.43 10.63
CA GLN A 880 -10.79 -76.62 9.78
C GLN A 880 -9.32 -76.94 9.45
N VAL A 881 -8.41 -75.99 9.59
CA VAL A 881 -6.96 -76.21 9.42
C VAL A 881 -6.31 -76.70 10.72
N ASP A 882 -6.89 -76.33 11.87
CA ASP A 882 -6.46 -76.77 13.21
C ASP A 882 -7.05 -78.14 13.64
N GLU A 883 -8.15 -78.60 13.02
CA GLU A 883 -8.75 -79.94 13.15
C GLU A 883 -8.13 -80.97 12.19
#